data_AF-F8EW25-F1
#
_entry.id   AF-F8EW25-F1
#
_cell.length_a   1.000
_cell.length_b   1.000
_cell.length_c   1.000
_cell.angle_alpha   90.00
_cell.angle_beta   90.00
_cell.angle_gamma   90.00
#
_symmetry.space_group_name_H-M   'P 1'
#
loop_
_entity.id
_entity.type
_entity.pdbx_description
1 polymer ?
#
loop_
_entity_poly.entity_id
_entity_poly.type
_entity_poly.pdbx_seq_one_letter_code
_entity_poly.pdbx_strand_id
1 'polypeptide(L)'
;MTYHYDNGSELLFRRWRRLISSATSFVVGITTTAYGQAAVAQLPKMTDSKTTATNIEKNDGDIIVTSRSGFQTANGVSGVEIGGGLIQKETAPKSVSHVSTDFIQKQAPSANAFDLVALLPGANVTASDPLGFSTQTNITVRGLSGDAIGYVLEGMPLNDVAYYTGYPTQFADSENYQQISLAQGSADLNSPVLNAAGGVMNLTFRKPAAKMGDYADFSYGSYNTNRQFVRLDTGEIGHSGVMGFVSYSHARTDNWRGPGYDEKQHVDFKLLKEWDNDNHVSLLGTWNKGITSYYPQVDKQSWQAYGISGSNNLNGRFNLNNDAAGADYWRLYRAPEEIFYLAAPTKISLSNKVKLNITPYVQWDRGNVPAGSTLSETGLWNGTDPVTGSITLPNAQEGNATVRSNYTQKSSRAGINASIEWKIKNHDFTFGYWYDYSSDKEQNTFTPVSETGYAPNIWADHRQTIINLPEGSPLLGADNRTHTYVNALYAGDHITLLHKKLTLDIGFKEVIMTRHGYNYLPGPQHKANFTTSEPLPRLGIRYQINPENQVFFSASTNFRTADETALYNSYDPTSGDLLVTGNKNLKNEYSISEELGYRYTSNRIIGSLTLFNYNFSNRQIQTVIVQNGSHIQSTINAGNQVSRGIDVEIGLSPWHHLSPYLSGEYLSAHQTDNLAVGDDFLLTKGKKAIRSPNFQGSIGITYDDHHFFGMASMKYTGSQYSSFLNDERIPAYVTGNLAIGYRFTQEAFLKHPELRLNFINIGNNHYLSGVATPTANAQDSIGKNGTVISGSAPQYYIGGGFAVLFSVSSAF
;
A
#
# COMPACT_ATOMS: atom_id res chain seq x y z
N MET A 1 40.57 -21.61 -16.41
CA MET A 1 40.33 -20.22 -16.01
C MET A 1 38.85 -20.09 -15.75
N THR A 2 38.46 -20.16 -14.48
CA THR A 2 37.07 -20.21 -14.04
C THR A 2 36.87 -18.99 -13.16
N TYR A 3 36.06 -18.03 -13.60
CA TYR A 3 35.79 -16.81 -12.88
C TYR A 3 34.77 -17.08 -11.77
N HIS A 4 35.21 -16.97 -10.51
CA HIS A 4 34.34 -16.85 -9.35
C HIS A 4 33.96 -15.39 -9.15
N TYR A 5 32.68 -15.08 -9.23
CA TYR A 5 32.06 -13.91 -8.60
C TYR A 5 30.92 -14.46 -7.73
N ASP A 6 31.02 -14.32 -6.40
CA ASP A 6 30.02 -13.62 -5.56
C ASP A 6 30.34 -13.73 -4.05
N ASN A 7 29.79 -12.79 -3.26
CA ASN A 7 29.59 -12.77 -1.78
C ASN A 7 29.94 -11.44 -1.06
N GLY A 8 29.86 -10.29 -1.74
CA GLY A 8 30.04 -8.98 -1.08
C GLY A 8 28.83 -8.50 -0.28
N SER A 9 27.61 -8.72 -0.80
CA SER A 9 26.37 -8.16 -0.23
C SER A 9 25.80 -8.98 0.93
N GLU A 10 25.85 -10.32 0.87
CA GLU A 10 25.37 -11.20 1.96
C GLU A 10 26.13 -10.98 3.29
N LEU A 11 27.40 -10.60 3.22
CA LEU A 11 28.26 -10.42 4.39
C LEU A 11 27.94 -9.13 5.17
N LEU A 12 27.50 -8.08 4.46
CA LEU A 12 27.00 -6.84 5.06
C LEU A 12 25.65 -7.07 5.76
N PHE A 13 24.74 -7.83 5.15
CA PHE A 13 23.45 -8.17 5.77
C PHE A 13 23.59 -9.10 6.98
N ARG A 14 24.53 -10.07 6.97
CA ARG A 14 24.84 -10.91 8.16
C ARG A 14 25.40 -10.10 9.33
N ARG A 15 26.18 -9.05 9.07
CA ARG A 15 26.68 -8.12 10.11
C ARG A 15 25.57 -7.22 10.66
N TRP A 16 24.65 -6.77 9.82
CA TRP A 16 23.47 -6.00 10.24
C TRP A 16 22.46 -6.82 11.08
N ARG A 17 22.24 -8.11 10.74
CA ARG A 17 21.46 -9.04 11.57
C ARG A 17 21.98 -9.18 13.01
N ARG A 18 23.30 -9.09 13.21
CA ARG A 18 23.93 -9.09 14.55
C ARG A 18 23.74 -7.78 15.30
N LEU A 19 23.64 -6.64 14.61
CA LEU A 19 23.36 -5.33 15.21
C LEU A 19 21.89 -5.20 15.66
N ILE A 20 20.95 -5.74 14.89
CA ILE A 20 19.52 -5.70 15.24
C ILE A 20 19.20 -6.67 16.39
N SER A 21 19.80 -7.87 16.40
CA SER A 21 19.64 -8.83 17.51
C SER A 21 20.31 -8.39 18.82
N SER A 22 21.29 -7.49 18.78
CA SER A 22 21.89 -6.88 19.97
C SER A 22 21.10 -5.68 20.49
N ALA A 23 20.38 -4.95 19.62
CA ALA A 23 19.45 -3.89 20.05
C ALA A 23 18.24 -4.44 20.84
N THR A 24 17.78 -5.66 20.55
CA THR A 24 16.70 -6.33 21.31
C THR A 24 17.10 -6.67 22.75
N SER A 25 18.40 -6.73 23.06
CA SER A 25 18.92 -7.02 24.40
C SER A 25 19.25 -5.78 25.23
N PHE A 26 19.15 -4.56 24.66
CA PHE A 26 19.50 -3.31 25.34
C PHE A 26 18.28 -2.55 25.92
N VAL A 27 17.06 -2.99 25.64
CA VAL A 27 15.81 -2.36 26.12
C VAL A 27 15.28 -3.00 27.42
N VAL A 28 15.90 -4.07 27.90
CA VAL A 28 15.55 -4.70 29.20
C VAL A 28 16.75 -4.59 30.14
N GLY A 29 16.91 -3.45 30.82
CA GLY A 29 17.98 -3.35 31.81
C GLY A 29 18.35 -1.97 32.32
N ILE A 30 17.42 -1.05 32.59
CA ILE A 30 17.70 0.09 33.48
C ILE A 30 16.49 0.37 34.38
N THR A 31 16.48 -0.25 35.56
CA THR A 31 15.77 0.29 36.73
C THR A 31 16.64 0.10 37.98
N THR A 32 16.73 1.18 38.78
CA THR A 32 17.31 1.30 40.15
C THR A 32 18.84 1.19 40.26
N THR A 33 19.60 2.26 40.55
CA THR A 33 19.91 2.93 41.83
C THR A 33 20.95 4.03 41.49
N ALA A 34 21.17 5.19 42.14
CA ALA A 34 21.00 5.64 43.52
C ALA A 34 21.01 7.19 43.58
N TYR A 35 20.46 7.71 44.68
CA TYR A 35 20.64 9.09 45.17
C TYR A 35 22.09 9.37 45.58
N GLY A 36 22.56 10.60 45.36
CA GLY A 36 23.80 11.13 45.94
C GLY A 36 23.92 12.65 45.74
N GLN A 37 24.01 13.39 46.85
CA GLN A 37 24.06 14.85 46.98
C GLN A 37 25.37 15.51 46.47
N ALA A 38 25.28 16.86 46.36
CA ALA A 38 26.33 17.91 46.39
C ALA A 38 26.73 18.46 45.00
N ALA A 39 26.96 19.75 44.76
CA ALA A 39 26.96 20.96 45.57
C ALA A 39 26.65 22.20 44.69
N VAL A 40 26.25 23.27 45.35
CA VAL A 40 25.93 24.60 44.82
C VAL A 40 27.18 25.31 44.28
N ALA A 41 27.09 25.92 43.09
CA ALA A 41 27.90 27.08 42.71
C ALA A 41 27.04 28.06 41.89
N GLN A 42 27.13 29.33 42.24
CA GLN A 42 26.23 30.41 41.87
C GLN A 42 26.95 31.41 40.94
N LEU A 43 26.19 32.04 40.03
CA LEU A 43 26.35 33.35 39.37
C LEU A 43 26.97 33.42 37.95
N PRO A 44 26.65 34.44 37.10
CA PRO A 44 25.67 35.55 37.26
C PRO A 44 24.65 35.73 36.10
N LYS A 45 23.57 36.47 36.42
CA LYS A 45 22.59 37.09 35.50
C LYS A 45 23.17 38.35 34.84
N MET A 46 22.87 38.57 33.57
CA MET A 46 22.80 39.86 32.84
C MET A 46 22.12 39.56 31.49
N THR A 47 21.24 40.33 30.86
CA THR A 47 20.35 41.47 31.16
C THR A 47 19.45 41.58 29.92
N ASP A 48 18.19 42.01 30.10
CA ASP A 48 17.25 42.30 29.01
C ASP A 48 17.78 43.33 28.00
N SER A 49 17.58 43.08 26.71
CA SER A 49 17.48 44.15 25.71
C SER A 49 16.25 43.95 24.82
N LYS A 50 15.33 44.92 24.92
CA LYS A 50 14.28 45.16 23.93
C LYS A 50 14.93 45.77 22.68
N THR A 51 14.64 45.20 21.52
CA THR A 51 14.79 45.93 20.26
C THR A 51 13.65 45.60 19.30
N THR A 52 13.23 46.65 18.63
CA THR A 52 11.98 46.94 17.94
C THR A 52 11.87 46.22 16.59
N ALA A 53 10.62 46.02 16.15
CA ALA A 53 10.22 45.40 14.90
C ALA A 53 10.89 45.97 13.62
N THR A 54 11.19 45.07 12.68
CA THR A 54 11.35 45.37 11.26
C THR A 54 10.67 44.28 10.42
N ASN A 55 9.87 44.73 9.46
CA ASN A 55 9.06 43.96 8.53
C ASN A 55 9.86 42.88 7.79
N ILE A 56 9.34 41.65 7.77
CA ILE A 56 9.79 40.60 6.85
C ILE A 56 8.63 40.29 5.91
N GLU A 57 8.86 40.57 4.63
CA GLU A 57 7.97 40.27 3.51
C GLU A 57 7.72 38.77 3.42
N LYS A 58 6.44 38.41 3.32
CA LYS A 58 5.96 37.06 2.98
C LYS A 58 6.41 36.66 1.58
N ASN A 59 7.20 35.60 1.49
CA ASN A 59 7.30 34.79 0.28
C ASN A 59 6.49 33.51 0.47
N ASP A 60 5.30 33.48 -0.14
CA ASP A 60 4.42 32.31 -0.20
C ASP A 60 4.94 31.30 -1.23
N GLY A 61 5.08 30.05 -0.78
CA GLY A 61 5.54 28.91 -1.59
C GLY A 61 5.53 27.56 -0.85
N ASP A 62 5.47 27.56 0.48
CA ASP A 62 5.33 26.34 1.28
C ASP A 62 3.92 26.27 1.89
N ILE A 63 3.29 25.09 1.81
CA ILE A 63 2.09 24.77 2.61
C ILE A 63 2.55 24.64 4.07
N ILE A 64 2.78 25.78 4.70
CA ILE A 64 2.77 25.90 6.16
C ILE A 64 1.33 26.25 6.50
N VAL A 65 0.59 25.26 6.99
CA VAL A 65 -0.67 25.50 7.71
C VAL A 65 -0.33 26.39 8.89
N THR A 66 -0.44 27.71 8.71
CA THR A 66 -0.40 28.67 9.80
C THR A 66 -1.76 28.59 10.49
N SER A 67 -1.88 27.64 11.43
CA SER A 67 -3.04 27.57 12.31
C SER A 67 -3.11 28.87 13.12
N ARG A 68 -4.23 29.57 13.00
CA ARG A 68 -4.61 30.55 14.01
C ARG A 68 -5.00 29.77 15.27
N SER A 69 -4.38 30.14 16.39
CA SER A 69 -4.64 29.77 17.80
C SER A 69 -4.45 28.32 18.27
N GLY A 70 -3.35 28.07 18.98
CA GLY A 70 -3.38 27.81 20.43
C GLY A 70 -3.40 26.37 20.96
N PHE A 71 -4.00 25.41 20.27
CA PHE A 71 -4.11 24.03 20.77
C PHE A 71 -3.50 23.05 19.76
N GLN A 72 -2.32 22.52 20.08
CA GLN A 72 -1.73 21.38 19.38
C GLN A 72 -1.60 20.24 20.38
N THR A 73 -2.26 19.13 20.10
CA THR A 73 -2.11 17.90 20.86
C THR A 73 -0.75 17.26 20.55
N ALA A 74 -0.28 16.36 21.42
CA ALA A 74 0.98 15.66 21.19
C ALA A 74 0.96 14.73 19.95
N ASN A 75 -0.23 14.31 19.51
CA ASN A 75 -0.43 13.58 18.26
C ASN A 75 -0.60 14.50 17.03
N GLY A 76 -0.48 15.82 17.18
CA GLY A 76 -0.41 16.78 16.07
C GLY A 76 -1.76 17.29 15.55
N VAL A 77 -2.84 17.07 16.28
CA VAL A 77 -4.18 17.56 15.93
C VAL A 77 -4.31 19.04 16.31
N SER A 78 -4.82 19.82 15.37
CA SER A 78 -5.19 21.23 15.53
C SER A 78 -6.69 21.42 15.80
N GLY A 79 -7.53 20.54 15.27
CA GLY A 79 -9.00 20.58 15.42
C GLY A 79 -9.69 21.64 14.57
N VAL A 80 -8.96 22.37 13.71
CA VAL A 80 -9.48 23.54 12.99
C VAL A 80 -9.41 23.41 11.47
N GLU A 81 -8.98 22.26 10.96
CA GLU A 81 -8.84 22.05 9.52
C GLU A 81 -10.20 21.92 8.79
N ILE A 82 -10.25 22.43 7.56
CA ILE A 82 -11.43 22.38 6.69
C ILE A 82 -11.77 20.92 6.37
N GLY A 83 -13.06 20.58 6.38
CA GLY A 83 -13.53 19.20 6.21
C GLY A 83 -13.03 18.25 7.29
N GLY A 84 -12.53 18.77 8.42
CA GLY A 84 -11.95 17.97 9.49
C GLY A 84 -10.64 17.28 9.11
N GLY A 85 -9.90 17.83 8.13
CA GLY A 85 -8.64 17.28 7.63
C GLY A 85 -8.75 16.40 6.37
N LEU A 86 -9.94 16.30 5.78
CA LEU A 86 -10.20 15.51 4.55
C LEU A 86 -10.02 16.30 3.24
N ILE A 87 -9.76 17.60 3.33
CA ILE A 87 -9.53 18.45 2.15
C ILE A 87 -8.61 19.61 2.53
N GLN A 88 -7.74 20.00 1.61
CA GLN A 88 -6.91 21.19 1.76
C GLN A 88 -6.89 22.00 0.46
N LYS A 89 -6.34 23.21 0.53
CA LYS A 89 -6.13 24.05 -0.65
C LYS A 89 -5.11 23.38 -1.58
N GLU A 90 -5.50 23.19 -2.84
CA GLU A 90 -4.65 22.57 -3.88
C GLU A 90 -4.36 23.57 -5.01
N THR A 91 -3.09 23.63 -5.44
CA THR A 91 -2.60 24.56 -6.45
C THR A 91 -1.92 23.90 -7.64
N ALA A 92 -1.68 22.59 -7.61
CA ALA A 92 -1.13 21.81 -8.71
C ALA A 92 -2.08 21.80 -9.92
N PRO A 93 -1.59 21.77 -11.16
CA PRO A 93 -2.43 21.75 -12.35
C PRO A 93 -3.00 20.35 -12.67
N LYS A 94 -3.28 19.53 -11.65
CA LYS A 94 -3.82 18.16 -11.74
C LYS A 94 -4.67 17.84 -10.52
N SER A 95 -5.51 16.81 -10.56
CA SER A 95 -6.28 16.38 -9.38
C SER A 95 -5.40 15.79 -8.28
N VAL A 96 -5.58 16.27 -7.05
CA VAL A 96 -4.94 15.73 -5.85
C VAL A 96 -5.91 15.93 -4.68
N SER A 97 -6.22 14.86 -3.96
CA SER A 97 -6.95 14.89 -2.70
C SER A 97 -6.01 14.57 -1.54
N HIS A 98 -6.36 15.00 -0.33
CA HIS A 98 -5.45 14.98 0.81
C HIS A 98 -6.17 14.61 2.09
N VAL A 99 -5.46 13.89 2.95
CA VAL A 99 -5.90 13.57 4.30
C VAL A 99 -4.79 13.96 5.27
N SER A 100 -5.12 14.78 6.26
CA SER A 100 -4.17 15.32 7.23
C SER A 100 -4.23 14.61 8.58
N THR A 101 -3.28 14.95 9.44
CA THR A 101 -3.21 14.49 10.83
C THR A 101 -4.53 14.72 11.60
N ASP A 102 -5.26 15.80 11.32
CA ASP A 102 -6.53 16.13 11.99
C ASP A 102 -7.60 15.05 11.81
N PHE A 103 -7.64 14.42 10.64
CA PHE A 103 -8.52 13.30 10.34
C PHE A 103 -7.91 11.97 10.80
N ILE A 104 -6.63 11.75 10.48
CA ILE A 104 -5.92 10.48 10.72
C ILE A 104 -5.98 10.11 12.20
N GLN A 105 -5.68 11.05 13.09
CA GLN A 105 -5.64 10.78 14.53
C GLN A 105 -7.02 10.53 15.16
N LYS A 106 -8.12 10.83 14.47
CA LYS A 106 -9.48 10.52 14.95
C LYS A 106 -9.92 9.09 14.55
N GLN A 107 -9.24 8.45 13.60
CA GLN A 107 -9.55 7.09 13.16
C GLN A 107 -9.10 6.04 14.20
N ALA A 108 -9.46 4.78 13.99
CA ALA A 108 -8.92 3.68 14.79
C ALA A 108 -7.38 3.66 14.66
N PRO A 109 -6.59 3.50 15.74
CA PRO A 109 -5.13 3.40 15.65
C PRO A 109 -4.61 2.28 14.74
N SER A 110 -5.44 1.28 14.45
CA SER A 110 -5.12 0.19 13.53
C SER A 110 -5.43 0.50 12.06
N ALA A 111 -6.08 1.62 11.76
CA ALA A 111 -6.40 2.02 10.38
C ALA A 111 -5.12 2.16 9.56
N ASN A 112 -5.09 1.49 8.40
CA ASN A 112 -3.95 1.53 7.51
C ASN A 112 -4.11 2.64 6.45
N ALA A 113 -3.07 2.87 5.65
CA ALA A 113 -3.06 3.95 4.66
C ALA A 113 -4.24 3.92 3.67
N PHE A 114 -4.77 2.74 3.34
CA PHE A 114 -5.92 2.63 2.43
C PHE A 114 -7.21 3.06 3.13
N ASP A 115 -7.43 2.59 4.37
CA ASP A 115 -8.59 2.98 5.18
C ASP A 115 -8.65 4.51 5.35
N LEU A 116 -7.50 5.15 5.55
CA LEU A 116 -7.39 6.59 5.76
C LEU A 116 -7.81 7.42 4.53
N VAL A 117 -7.68 6.89 3.32
CA VAL A 117 -8.09 7.58 2.08
C VAL A 117 -9.45 7.10 1.55
N ALA A 118 -10.13 6.21 2.27
CA ALA A 118 -11.35 5.58 1.78
C ALA A 118 -12.50 6.56 1.51
N LEU A 119 -12.49 7.75 2.10
CA LEU A 119 -13.53 8.77 1.86
C LEU A 119 -13.22 9.69 0.69
N LEU A 120 -12.03 9.64 0.10
CA LEU A 120 -11.64 10.51 -1.01
C LEU A 120 -12.39 10.16 -2.30
N PRO A 121 -12.63 11.13 -3.21
CA PRO A 121 -13.24 10.85 -4.50
C PRO A 121 -12.40 9.85 -5.30
N GLY A 122 -13.10 8.93 -5.96
CA GLY A 122 -12.51 7.89 -6.79
C GLY A 122 -11.92 6.69 -6.05
N ALA A 123 -11.59 6.81 -4.76
CA ALA A 123 -11.03 5.72 -3.98
C ALA A 123 -12.11 4.72 -3.54
N ASN A 124 -11.91 3.43 -3.76
CA ASN A 124 -12.73 2.33 -3.26
C ASN A 124 -11.85 1.28 -2.58
N VAL A 125 -11.97 1.12 -1.27
CA VAL A 125 -11.16 0.19 -0.49
C VAL A 125 -11.94 -1.09 -0.26
N THR A 126 -11.31 -2.20 -0.59
CA THR A 126 -11.80 -3.55 -0.39
C THR A 126 -10.94 -4.19 0.69
N ALA A 127 -11.53 -4.62 1.80
CA ALA A 127 -10.82 -5.29 2.87
C ALA A 127 -11.57 -6.55 3.31
N SER A 128 -10.82 -7.55 3.79
CA SER A 128 -11.37 -8.80 4.31
C SER A 128 -11.56 -8.80 5.83
N ASP A 129 -11.09 -7.77 6.52
CA ASP A 129 -11.25 -7.55 7.96
C ASP A 129 -11.65 -6.10 8.25
N PRO A 130 -12.21 -5.80 9.44
CA PRO A 130 -12.63 -4.44 9.78
C PRO A 130 -11.53 -3.57 10.41
N LEU A 131 -10.41 -4.15 10.86
CA LEU A 131 -9.42 -3.45 11.68
C LEU A 131 -8.12 -3.13 10.93
N GLY A 132 -8.03 -3.49 9.65
CA GLY A 132 -6.91 -3.14 8.79
C GLY A 132 -5.68 -4.01 8.99
N PHE A 133 -5.82 -5.23 9.51
CA PHE A 133 -4.73 -6.19 9.75
C PHE A 133 -4.54 -7.17 8.59
N SER A 134 -5.59 -7.45 7.81
CA SER A 134 -5.53 -8.44 6.75
C SER A 134 -4.69 -7.94 5.58
N THR A 135 -3.83 -8.81 5.03
CA THR A 135 -3.15 -8.56 3.76
C THR A 135 -4.08 -8.72 2.55
N GLN A 136 -5.29 -9.25 2.74
CA GLN A 136 -6.33 -9.34 1.71
C GLN A 136 -7.14 -8.05 1.64
N THR A 137 -6.42 -6.99 1.28
CA THR A 137 -6.93 -5.65 1.07
C THR A 137 -6.50 -5.15 -0.32
N ASN A 138 -7.33 -4.30 -0.92
CA ASN A 138 -7.04 -3.66 -2.20
C ASN A 138 -7.70 -2.28 -2.22
N ILE A 139 -7.16 -1.38 -3.04
CA ILE A 139 -7.77 -0.09 -3.34
C ILE A 139 -7.99 0.01 -4.85
N THR A 140 -9.14 0.53 -5.28
CA THR A 140 -9.30 0.99 -6.66
C THR A 140 -9.47 2.50 -6.69
N VAL A 141 -8.85 3.18 -7.67
CA VAL A 141 -8.97 4.62 -7.89
C VAL A 141 -9.47 4.84 -9.31
N ARG A 142 -10.65 5.45 -9.48
CA ARG A 142 -11.29 5.64 -10.80
C ARG A 142 -11.40 4.32 -11.60
N GLY A 143 -11.64 3.21 -10.90
CA GLY A 143 -11.74 1.84 -11.46
C GLY A 143 -10.41 1.12 -11.73
N LEU A 144 -9.28 1.73 -11.37
CA LEU A 144 -7.94 1.18 -11.55
C LEU A 144 -7.46 0.56 -10.24
N SER A 145 -7.06 -0.72 -10.25
CA SER A 145 -6.72 -1.49 -9.04
C SER A 145 -5.39 -1.05 -8.40
N GLY A 146 -5.09 -1.50 -7.18
CA GLY A 146 -3.99 -1.00 -6.36
C GLY A 146 -2.60 -1.30 -6.92
N ASP A 147 -2.49 -2.31 -7.79
CA ASP A 147 -1.35 -2.65 -8.65
C ASP A 147 -1.10 -1.59 -9.74
N ALA A 148 -2.07 -0.71 -10.01
CA ALA A 148 -1.96 0.44 -10.91
C ALA A 148 -1.76 1.77 -10.16
N ILE A 149 -1.49 1.74 -8.85
CA ILE A 149 -1.22 2.93 -8.04
C ILE A 149 0.22 2.88 -7.54
N GLY A 150 0.98 3.97 -7.76
CA GLY A 150 2.28 4.12 -7.13
C GLY A 150 2.15 4.54 -5.67
N TYR A 151 2.85 3.89 -4.74
CA TYR A 151 2.90 4.30 -3.33
C TYR A 151 4.30 4.82 -3.01
N VAL A 152 4.39 6.03 -2.47
CA VAL A 152 5.67 6.71 -2.25
C VAL A 152 5.72 7.32 -0.85
N LEU A 153 6.71 6.93 -0.04
CA LEU A 153 7.02 7.56 1.24
C LEU A 153 8.23 8.47 1.08
N GLU A 154 8.02 9.78 1.12
CA GLU A 154 9.08 10.81 1.02
C GLU A 154 10.13 10.53 -0.08
N GLY A 155 9.66 10.13 -1.27
CA GLY A 155 10.50 9.85 -2.44
C GLY A 155 10.99 8.40 -2.58
N MET A 156 10.71 7.52 -1.61
CA MET A 156 10.98 6.09 -1.70
C MET A 156 9.71 5.34 -2.13
N PRO A 157 9.77 4.47 -3.15
CA PRO A 157 8.65 3.64 -3.56
C PRO A 157 8.39 2.51 -2.55
N LEU A 158 7.11 2.21 -2.28
CA LEU A 158 6.69 1.17 -1.33
C LEU A 158 6.07 -0.06 -1.99
N ASN A 159 5.77 0.02 -3.30
CA ASN A 159 5.19 -1.09 -4.06
C ASN A 159 6.09 -2.33 -3.96
N ASP A 160 5.46 -3.51 -3.83
CA ASP A 160 6.14 -4.78 -4.01
C ASP A 160 6.80 -4.84 -5.40
N VAL A 161 7.99 -5.45 -5.48
CA VAL A 161 8.77 -5.46 -6.73
C VAL A 161 8.22 -6.42 -7.77
N ALA A 162 7.43 -7.41 -7.33
CA ALA A 162 6.99 -8.50 -8.17
C ALA A 162 5.60 -8.26 -8.79
N TYR A 163 4.68 -7.78 -7.97
CA TYR A 163 3.26 -7.59 -8.28
C TYR A 163 2.84 -6.12 -8.34
N TYR A 164 3.73 -5.22 -7.93
CA TYR A 164 3.48 -3.77 -7.85
C TYR A 164 2.32 -3.37 -6.94
N THR A 165 1.78 -4.29 -6.15
CA THR A 165 0.73 -4.02 -5.16
C THR A 165 1.32 -3.27 -3.97
N GLY A 166 0.52 -2.37 -3.38
CA GLY A 166 0.81 -1.82 -2.06
C GLY A 166 0.13 -2.65 -0.98
N TYR A 167 0.88 -3.09 0.02
CA TYR A 167 0.34 -3.78 1.19
C TYR A 167 0.33 -2.80 2.36
N PRO A 168 -0.79 -2.12 2.65
CA PRO A 168 -0.82 -1.02 3.62
C PRO A 168 -0.56 -1.48 5.06
N THR A 169 -0.67 -2.78 5.35
CA THR A 169 -0.28 -3.40 6.62
C THR A 169 1.23 -3.40 6.85
N GLN A 170 2.02 -3.28 5.78
CA GLN A 170 3.49 -3.20 5.80
C GLN A 170 4.00 -1.77 5.87
N PHE A 171 3.16 -0.77 5.59
CA PHE A 171 3.53 0.64 5.65
C PHE A 171 3.55 1.13 7.10
N ALA A 172 4.11 2.32 7.31
CA ALA A 172 4.21 2.96 8.61
C ALA A 172 2.89 3.05 9.39
N ASP A 173 2.99 3.07 10.72
CA ASP A 173 1.82 3.22 11.58
C ASP A 173 1.18 4.62 11.45
N SER A 174 -0.15 4.66 11.58
CA SER A 174 -0.96 5.87 11.32
C SER A 174 -0.57 7.08 12.17
N GLU A 175 -0.10 6.85 13.39
CA GLU A 175 0.38 7.88 14.33
C GLU A 175 1.58 8.68 13.81
N ASN A 176 2.31 8.11 12.84
CA ASN A 176 3.51 8.71 12.27
C ASN A 176 3.24 9.52 10.98
N TYR A 177 2.03 9.48 10.41
CA TYR A 177 1.71 10.26 9.21
C TYR A 177 1.34 11.70 9.51
N GLN A 178 2.00 12.63 8.81
CA GLN A 178 1.59 14.02 8.75
C GLN A 178 0.39 14.17 7.81
N GLN A 179 0.50 13.49 6.67
CA GLN A 179 -0.41 13.62 5.55
C GLN A 179 -0.29 12.41 4.62
N ILE A 180 -1.42 12.04 4.02
CA ILE A 180 -1.49 11.14 2.87
C ILE A 180 -2.18 11.92 1.75
N SER A 181 -1.58 11.96 0.57
CA SER A 181 -2.18 12.57 -0.62
C SER A 181 -2.39 11.53 -1.71
N LEU A 182 -3.50 11.63 -2.43
CA LEU A 182 -3.84 10.78 -3.56
C LEU A 182 -3.98 11.65 -4.81
N ALA A 183 -3.02 11.53 -5.73
CA ALA A 183 -3.08 12.17 -7.04
C ALA A 183 -3.71 11.21 -8.05
N GLN A 184 -5.02 11.35 -8.27
CA GLN A 184 -5.79 10.44 -9.13
C GLN A 184 -5.34 10.55 -10.60
N GLY A 185 -4.96 9.43 -11.22
CA GLY A 185 -4.60 9.29 -12.64
C GLY A 185 -3.45 10.13 -13.19
N SER A 186 -2.68 10.82 -12.33
CA SER A 186 -1.48 11.54 -12.76
C SER A 186 -0.32 11.39 -11.77
N ALA A 187 0.74 10.69 -12.19
CA ALA A 187 1.97 10.58 -11.41
C ALA A 187 2.72 11.91 -11.31
N ASP A 188 3.74 12.07 -10.46
CA ASP A 188 4.67 13.20 -10.54
C ASP A 188 5.77 12.93 -11.56
N LEU A 189 6.40 13.99 -12.10
CA LEU A 189 7.48 13.82 -13.08
C LEU A 189 8.65 13.03 -12.49
N ASN A 190 8.90 13.22 -11.20
CA ASN A 190 9.95 12.57 -10.45
C ASN A 190 9.48 11.31 -9.69
N SER A 191 8.25 10.82 -9.83
CA SER A 191 7.82 9.62 -9.07
C SER A 191 8.63 8.37 -9.48
N PRO A 192 9.28 7.65 -8.54
CA PRO A 192 10.13 6.49 -8.83
C PRO A 192 9.33 5.17 -8.83
N VAL A 193 8.29 5.08 -9.66
CA VAL A 193 7.36 3.93 -9.73
C VAL A 193 7.16 3.46 -11.17
N LEU A 194 6.81 2.18 -11.34
CA LEU A 194 6.65 1.49 -12.63
C LEU A 194 5.18 1.17 -12.98
N ASN A 195 4.24 1.67 -12.18
CA ASN A 195 2.86 1.20 -12.20
C ASN A 195 1.81 2.29 -11.93
N ALA A 196 2.11 3.57 -12.12
CA ALA A 196 1.24 4.69 -11.75
C ALA A 196 0.13 5.02 -12.76
N ALA A 197 -0.43 4.01 -13.45
CA ALA A 197 -1.49 4.21 -14.44
C ALA A 197 -2.78 4.80 -13.85
N GLY A 198 -3.08 4.50 -12.59
CA GLY A 198 -4.19 5.08 -11.82
C GLY A 198 -3.82 6.20 -10.88
N GLY A 199 -2.55 6.63 -10.88
CA GLY A 199 -2.06 7.74 -10.07
C GLY A 199 -1.07 7.32 -9.00
N VAL A 200 -0.86 8.22 -8.04
CA VAL A 200 0.14 8.05 -6.97
C VAL A 200 -0.43 8.45 -5.62
N MET A 201 -0.18 7.61 -4.62
CA MET A 201 -0.38 7.91 -3.21
C MET A 201 0.96 8.30 -2.58
N ASN A 202 1.09 9.56 -2.17
CA ASN A 202 2.25 10.02 -1.41
C ASN A 202 1.94 10.03 0.08
N LEU A 203 2.87 9.51 0.88
CA LEU A 203 2.83 9.48 2.33
C LEU A 203 3.99 10.31 2.88
N THR A 204 3.72 11.08 3.94
CA THR A 204 4.70 11.97 4.57
C THR A 204 4.72 11.74 6.07
N PHE A 205 5.90 11.61 6.66
CA PHE A 205 6.04 11.48 8.11
C PHE A 205 5.85 12.81 8.83
N ARG A 206 5.27 12.74 10.02
CA ARG A 206 5.31 13.84 11.00
C ARG A 206 6.75 14.21 11.27
N LYS A 207 7.02 15.51 11.28
CA LYS A 207 8.33 16.01 11.70
C LYS A 207 8.63 15.53 13.14
N PRO A 208 9.88 15.16 13.45
CA PRO A 208 10.29 14.98 14.84
C PRO A 208 9.99 16.22 15.68
N ALA A 209 9.62 16.04 16.94
CA ALA A 209 9.36 17.16 17.83
C ALA A 209 10.65 17.93 18.14
N ALA A 210 10.54 19.26 18.26
CA ALA A 210 11.68 20.12 18.58
C ALA A 210 12.20 19.97 20.02
N LYS A 211 11.38 19.38 20.90
CA LYS A 211 11.71 19.07 22.30
C LYS A 211 11.60 17.58 22.52
N MET A 212 12.45 17.06 23.40
CA MET A 212 12.40 15.65 23.81
C MET A 212 11.04 15.36 24.44
N GLY A 213 10.44 14.23 24.08
CA GLY A 213 9.15 13.82 24.61
C GLY A 213 8.73 12.47 24.05
N ASP A 214 7.79 11.86 24.75
CA ASP A 214 7.29 10.53 24.42
C ASP A 214 5.79 10.58 24.20
N TYR A 215 5.27 9.67 23.38
CA TYR A 215 3.84 9.46 23.16
C TYR A 215 3.56 7.96 23.18
N ALA A 216 2.51 7.56 23.90
CA ALA A 216 2.04 6.18 23.93
C ALA A 216 0.57 6.10 23.58
N ASP A 217 0.18 5.03 22.88
CA ASP A 217 -1.21 4.63 22.62
C ASP A 217 -1.37 3.15 23.00
N PHE A 218 -2.44 2.87 23.74
CA PHE A 218 -2.88 1.52 24.04
C PHE A 218 -4.31 1.34 23.57
N SER A 219 -4.58 0.26 22.85
CA SER A 219 -5.90 -0.05 22.30
C SER A 219 -6.34 -1.47 22.62
N TYR A 220 -7.62 -1.66 22.93
CA TYR A 220 -8.26 -2.96 23.17
C TYR A 220 -9.71 -2.98 22.66
N GLY A 221 -10.20 -4.09 22.13
CA GLY A 221 -11.55 -4.13 21.56
C GLY A 221 -12.04 -5.46 21.01
N SER A 222 -12.97 -5.38 20.05
CA SER A 222 -13.57 -6.51 19.33
C SER A 222 -12.52 -7.53 18.89
N TYR A 223 -12.90 -8.81 18.81
CA TYR A 223 -12.02 -9.89 18.35
C TYR A 223 -10.71 -10.01 19.13
N ASN A 224 -10.76 -9.69 20.43
CA ASN A 224 -9.60 -9.73 21.32
C ASN A 224 -8.42 -8.89 20.77
N THR A 225 -8.73 -7.83 20.03
CA THR A 225 -7.70 -6.93 19.51
C THR A 225 -7.00 -6.25 20.67
N ASN A 226 -5.68 -6.25 20.64
CA ASN A 226 -4.84 -5.44 21.50
C ASN A 226 -3.72 -4.83 20.66
N ARG A 227 -3.43 -3.55 20.91
CA ARG A 227 -2.35 -2.83 20.26
C ARG A 227 -1.64 -1.93 21.26
N GLN A 228 -0.33 -1.91 21.19
CA GLN A 228 0.54 -1.03 21.97
C GLN A 228 1.41 -0.26 20.99
N PHE A 229 1.48 1.05 21.14
CA PHE A 229 2.34 1.93 20.36
C PHE A 229 3.08 2.87 21.29
N VAL A 230 4.38 3.07 21.05
CA VAL A 230 5.19 4.07 21.72
C VAL A 230 6.04 4.78 20.68
N ARG A 231 6.15 6.09 20.81
CA ARG A 231 7.05 6.95 20.04
C ARG A 231 7.89 7.79 21.00
N LEU A 232 9.18 7.87 20.71
CA LEU A 232 10.16 8.67 21.42
C LEU A 232 10.72 9.70 20.45
N ASP A 233 10.57 10.98 20.76
CA ASP A 233 11.17 12.09 20.03
C ASP A 233 12.39 12.60 20.81
N THR A 234 13.53 12.76 20.12
CA THR A 234 14.80 13.15 20.75
C THR A 234 14.84 14.63 21.15
N GLY A 235 13.93 15.45 20.60
CA GLY A 235 14.18 16.89 20.50
C GLY A 235 15.42 17.19 19.65
N GLU A 236 15.93 18.41 19.78
CA GLU A 236 17.22 18.76 19.19
C GLU A 236 18.39 18.05 19.91
N ILE A 237 19.14 17.24 19.17
CA ILE A 237 20.28 16.47 19.68
C ILE A 237 21.50 17.39 19.79
N GLY A 238 21.90 17.71 21.02
CA GLY A 238 23.18 18.39 21.31
C GLY A 238 23.36 19.74 20.59
N HIS A 239 22.28 20.51 20.40
CA HIS A 239 22.29 21.79 19.68
C HIS A 239 22.83 21.73 18.25
N SER A 240 22.73 20.55 17.60
CA SER A 240 23.29 20.31 16.26
C SER A 240 22.33 20.66 15.11
N GLY A 241 21.09 21.06 15.43
CA GLY A 241 19.98 21.15 14.48
C GLY A 241 19.42 19.80 14.01
N VAL A 242 19.93 18.67 14.52
CA VAL A 242 19.41 17.33 14.22
C VAL A 242 18.31 16.97 15.21
N MET A 243 17.17 16.51 14.70
CA MET A 243 16.07 15.97 15.50
C MET A 243 15.71 14.58 14.98
N GLY A 244 15.15 13.72 15.83
CA GLY A 244 14.66 12.44 15.37
C GLY A 244 13.54 11.86 16.21
N PHE A 245 12.89 10.85 15.65
CA PHE A 245 11.98 9.98 16.38
C PHE A 245 12.27 8.52 16.07
N VAL A 246 11.93 7.65 17.02
CA VAL A 246 11.76 6.22 16.82
C VAL A 246 10.42 5.81 17.45
N SER A 247 9.71 4.90 16.82
CA SER A 247 8.47 4.34 17.35
C SER A 247 8.46 2.83 17.21
N TYR A 248 7.71 2.17 18.08
CA TYR A 248 7.49 0.74 18.07
C TYR A 248 6.01 0.47 18.30
N SER A 249 5.46 -0.49 17.56
CA SER A 249 4.16 -1.06 17.86
C SER A 249 4.15 -2.57 17.85
N HIS A 250 3.27 -3.13 18.67
CA HIS A 250 2.88 -4.52 18.65
C HIS A 250 1.35 -4.58 18.65
N ALA A 251 0.79 -5.37 17.75
CA ALA A 251 -0.64 -5.45 17.56
C ALA A 251 -1.04 -6.89 17.26
N ARG A 252 -2.14 -7.35 17.87
CA ARG A 252 -2.71 -8.67 17.65
C ARG A 252 -4.23 -8.55 17.60
N THR A 253 -4.87 -9.31 16.70
CA THR A 253 -6.32 -9.48 16.67
C THR A 253 -6.68 -10.91 16.28
N ASP A 254 -7.72 -11.48 16.88
CA ASP A 254 -8.29 -12.72 16.38
C ASP A 254 -9.13 -12.42 15.11
N ASN A 255 -9.36 -13.43 14.28
CA ASN A 255 -10.15 -13.26 13.07
C ASN A 255 -11.60 -12.91 13.40
N TRP A 256 -12.18 -11.98 12.67
CA TRP A 256 -13.59 -11.59 12.88
C TRP A 256 -14.59 -12.66 12.42
N ARG A 257 -14.16 -13.50 11.48
CA ARG A 257 -14.87 -14.69 11.00
C ARG A 257 -13.90 -15.85 10.85
N GLY A 258 -14.40 -17.05 11.13
CA GLY A 258 -13.59 -18.27 11.06
C GLY A 258 -12.46 -18.30 12.10
N PRO A 259 -11.71 -19.40 12.15
CA PRO A 259 -10.55 -19.54 13.00
C PRO A 259 -9.36 -18.76 12.44
N GLY A 260 -8.55 -18.18 13.32
CA GLY A 260 -7.33 -17.48 12.94
C GLY A 260 -7.05 -16.28 13.84
N TYR A 261 -5.87 -15.70 13.66
CA TYR A 261 -5.48 -14.44 14.27
C TYR A 261 -4.36 -13.80 13.44
N ASP A 262 -4.25 -12.49 13.54
CA ASP A 262 -3.22 -11.68 12.92
C ASP A 262 -2.34 -11.05 14.00
N GLU A 263 -1.05 -10.94 13.73
CA GLU A 263 -0.06 -10.33 14.63
C GLU A 263 0.91 -9.48 13.82
N LYS A 264 1.23 -8.29 14.31
CA LYS A 264 2.11 -7.31 13.66
C LYS A 264 3.06 -6.70 14.68
N GLN A 265 4.33 -6.62 14.30
CA GLN A 265 5.33 -5.79 14.97
C GLN A 265 5.85 -4.76 13.97
N HIS A 266 5.99 -3.52 14.43
CA HIS A 266 6.33 -2.40 13.57
C HIS A 266 7.34 -1.47 14.24
N VAL A 267 8.27 -0.92 13.46
CA VAL A 267 9.21 0.12 13.90
C VAL A 267 9.31 1.17 12.81
N ASP A 268 9.00 2.42 13.14
CA ASP A 268 9.25 3.57 12.26
C ASP A 268 10.26 4.52 12.89
N PHE A 269 11.10 5.14 12.07
CA PHE A 269 12.04 6.17 12.54
C PHE A 269 12.29 7.24 11.48
N LYS A 270 12.70 8.41 11.97
CA LYS A 270 13.20 9.51 11.13
C LYS A 270 14.24 10.31 11.90
N LEU A 271 15.37 10.61 11.27
CA LEU A 271 16.32 11.64 11.65
C LEU A 271 16.21 12.76 10.61
N LEU A 272 16.18 14.00 11.06
CA LEU A 272 15.98 15.18 10.23
C LEU A 272 16.93 16.29 10.68
N LYS A 273 17.60 16.92 9.72
CA LYS A 273 18.30 18.18 9.89
C LYS A 273 17.82 19.16 8.85
N GLU A 274 17.32 20.31 9.29
CA GLU A 274 16.90 21.42 8.44
C GLU A 274 17.83 22.62 8.70
N TRP A 275 18.13 23.40 7.67
CA TRP A 275 18.86 24.66 7.79
C TRP A 275 18.44 25.65 6.69
N ASP A 276 19.03 26.84 6.71
CA ASP A 276 18.67 27.96 5.84
C ASP A 276 18.51 27.56 4.37
N ASN A 277 17.65 28.30 3.65
CA ASN A 277 17.34 28.09 2.22
C ASN A 277 16.59 26.77 1.93
N ASP A 278 15.70 26.34 2.84
CA ASP A 278 14.85 25.15 2.62
C ASP A 278 15.71 23.88 2.38
N ASN A 279 16.88 23.88 3.01
CA ASN A 279 17.80 22.76 2.94
C ASN A 279 17.44 21.75 4.01
N HIS A 280 17.43 20.48 3.63
CA HIS A 280 17.27 19.40 4.59
C HIS A 280 18.00 18.13 4.16
N VAL A 281 18.37 17.34 5.15
CA VAL A 281 18.76 15.95 5.00
C VAL A 281 17.96 15.15 6.01
N SER A 282 17.43 14.02 5.57
CA SER A 282 16.75 13.08 6.45
C SER A 282 17.25 11.67 6.22
N LEU A 283 17.10 10.84 7.25
CA LEU A 283 17.24 9.39 7.18
C LEU A 283 15.99 8.81 7.82
N LEU A 284 15.19 8.08 7.07
CA LEU A 284 13.92 7.53 7.54
C LEU A 284 13.76 6.09 7.10
N GLY A 285 12.98 5.34 7.87
CA GLY A 285 12.71 3.95 7.53
C GLY A 285 11.56 3.37 8.34
N THR A 286 11.13 2.22 7.87
CA THR A 286 10.08 1.41 8.49
C THR A 286 10.48 -0.06 8.41
N TRP A 287 10.29 -0.79 9.50
CA TRP A 287 10.45 -2.24 9.57
C TRP A 287 9.13 -2.83 10.04
N ASN A 288 8.66 -3.85 9.34
CA ASN A 288 7.43 -4.54 9.67
C ASN A 288 7.66 -6.05 9.66
N LYS A 289 7.11 -6.73 10.67
CA LYS A 289 7.00 -8.18 10.69
C LYS A 289 5.57 -8.57 11.04
N GLY A 290 4.89 -9.22 10.10
CA GLY A 290 3.51 -9.66 10.25
C GLY A 290 3.40 -11.18 10.17
N ILE A 291 2.43 -11.75 10.88
CA ILE A 291 1.94 -13.09 10.58
C ILE A 291 0.41 -13.02 10.54
N THR A 292 -0.16 -13.19 9.35
CA THR A 292 -1.60 -13.09 9.11
C THR A 292 -2.23 -14.44 8.81
N SER A 293 -3.55 -14.49 8.93
CA SER A 293 -4.39 -15.63 8.58
C SER A 293 -5.13 -15.35 7.27
N TYR A 294 -5.26 -16.39 6.44
CA TYR A 294 -6.05 -16.31 5.21
C TYR A 294 -7.55 -16.32 5.51
N TYR A 295 -8.27 -15.39 4.88
CA TYR A 295 -9.71 -15.34 4.79
C TYR A 295 -10.15 -15.90 3.43
N PRO A 296 -10.78 -17.09 3.36
CA PRO A 296 -11.21 -17.65 2.09
C PRO A 296 -12.07 -16.68 1.30
N GLN A 297 -11.72 -16.51 0.03
CA GLN A 297 -12.55 -15.84 -0.96
C GLN A 297 -13.74 -16.75 -1.29
N VAL A 298 -14.85 -16.17 -1.71
CA VAL A 298 -16.09 -16.93 -1.98
C VAL A 298 -16.59 -16.63 -3.38
N ASP A 299 -17.20 -17.61 -4.03
CA ASP A 299 -18.06 -17.34 -5.17
C ASP A 299 -19.47 -16.90 -4.74
N LYS A 300 -20.29 -16.50 -5.69
CA LYS A 300 -21.63 -15.97 -5.44
C LYS A 300 -22.58 -17.03 -4.87
N GLN A 301 -22.46 -18.28 -5.30
CA GLN A 301 -23.31 -19.38 -4.84
C GLN A 301 -23.04 -19.67 -3.35
N SER A 302 -21.76 -19.79 -3.00
CA SER A 302 -21.28 -20.05 -1.63
C SER A 302 -21.59 -18.87 -0.71
N TRP A 303 -21.49 -17.63 -1.20
CA TRP A 303 -21.94 -16.44 -0.45
C TRP A 303 -23.44 -16.50 -0.13
N GLN A 304 -24.28 -16.84 -1.11
CA GLN A 304 -25.73 -16.96 -0.90
C GLN A 304 -26.09 -18.10 0.06
N ALA A 305 -25.34 -19.20 0.03
CA ALA A 305 -25.59 -20.37 0.86
C ALA A 305 -25.15 -20.16 2.32
N TYR A 306 -23.96 -19.56 2.55
CA TYR A 306 -23.32 -19.59 3.87
C TYR A 306 -22.98 -18.21 4.46
N GLY A 307 -23.04 -17.14 3.66
CA GLY A 307 -22.70 -15.78 4.10
C GLY A 307 -21.30 -15.71 4.71
N ILE A 308 -21.21 -15.22 5.95
CA ILE A 308 -19.94 -15.10 6.70
C ILE A 308 -19.55 -16.38 7.47
N SER A 309 -20.33 -17.45 7.36
CA SER A 309 -20.26 -18.65 8.21
C SER A 309 -20.02 -19.93 7.40
N GLY A 310 -20.00 -21.09 8.07
CA GLY A 310 -19.96 -22.40 7.43
C GLY A 310 -18.74 -22.60 6.54
N SER A 311 -18.95 -23.21 5.37
CA SER A 311 -17.92 -23.61 4.40
C SER A 311 -17.15 -22.44 3.76
N ASN A 312 -17.56 -21.19 4.02
CA ASN A 312 -16.82 -20.00 3.59
C ASN A 312 -15.63 -19.66 4.51
N ASN A 313 -15.35 -20.51 5.51
CA ASN A 313 -14.22 -20.38 6.44
C ASN A 313 -13.41 -21.67 6.50
N LEU A 314 -12.12 -21.53 6.81
CA LEU A 314 -11.23 -22.66 7.08
C LEU A 314 -11.65 -23.41 8.34
N ASN A 315 -11.26 -24.69 8.43
CA ASN A 315 -11.58 -25.52 9.58
C ASN A 315 -10.72 -25.16 10.79
N GLY A 316 -11.34 -25.08 11.96
CA GLY A 316 -10.68 -24.81 13.24
C GLY A 316 -9.84 -25.98 13.75
N ARG A 317 -10.05 -27.19 13.23
CA ARG A 317 -9.37 -28.42 13.63
C ARG A 317 -8.84 -29.15 12.39
N PHE A 318 -7.69 -29.79 12.55
CA PHE A 318 -7.16 -30.69 11.52
C PHE A 318 -7.95 -31.99 11.53
N ASN A 319 -8.46 -32.42 10.37
CA ASN A 319 -9.23 -33.65 10.22
C ASN A 319 -8.94 -34.31 8.87
N LEU A 320 -8.21 -35.43 8.87
CA LEU A 320 -7.89 -36.18 7.65
C LEU A 320 -9.11 -36.85 7.00
N ASN A 321 -10.20 -37.02 7.75
CA ASN A 321 -11.40 -37.74 7.28
C ASN A 321 -12.50 -36.81 6.75
N ASN A 322 -12.24 -35.50 6.62
CA ASN A 322 -13.17 -34.59 5.96
C ASN A 322 -12.95 -34.57 4.43
N ASP A 323 -13.85 -33.91 3.71
CA ASP A 323 -13.80 -33.82 2.23
C ASP A 323 -12.50 -33.19 1.71
N ALA A 324 -11.87 -32.31 2.50
CA ALA A 324 -10.61 -31.66 2.15
C ALA A 324 -9.36 -32.44 2.60
N ALA A 325 -9.53 -33.63 3.19
CA ALA A 325 -8.47 -34.41 3.82
C ALA A 325 -7.55 -33.55 4.72
N GLY A 326 -8.10 -32.62 5.49
CA GLY A 326 -7.39 -31.72 6.39
C GLY A 326 -6.66 -30.55 5.73
N ALA A 327 -6.69 -30.43 4.39
CA ALA A 327 -6.08 -29.30 3.66
C ALA A 327 -6.75 -27.96 4.00
N ASP A 328 -8.01 -27.97 4.45
CA ASP A 328 -8.77 -26.79 4.88
C ASP A 328 -8.43 -26.30 6.29
N TYR A 329 -7.41 -26.85 6.95
CA TYR A 329 -7.04 -26.47 8.31
C TYR A 329 -6.34 -25.10 8.38
N TRP A 330 -6.90 -24.17 9.17
CA TRP A 330 -6.48 -22.77 9.19
C TRP A 330 -5.00 -22.52 9.50
N ARG A 331 -4.36 -23.38 10.30
CA ARG A 331 -2.94 -23.19 10.65
C ARG A 331 -2.01 -23.42 9.47
N LEU A 332 -2.45 -24.13 8.43
CA LEU A 332 -1.68 -24.29 7.19
C LEU A 332 -1.61 -22.99 6.40
N TYR A 333 -2.56 -22.06 6.62
CA TYR A 333 -2.68 -20.77 5.93
C TYR A 333 -2.16 -19.57 6.74
N ARG A 334 -1.24 -19.82 7.68
CA ARG A 334 -0.54 -18.78 8.44
C ARG A 334 0.55 -18.15 7.59
N ALA A 335 0.35 -16.95 7.07
CA ALA A 335 1.24 -16.24 6.15
C ALA A 335 2.19 -15.28 6.90
N PRO A 336 3.49 -15.61 7.03
CA PRO A 336 4.48 -14.69 7.57
C PRO A 336 5.03 -13.73 6.50
N GLU A 337 5.31 -12.49 6.91
CA GLU A 337 5.93 -11.47 6.08
C GLU A 337 6.89 -10.62 6.93
N GLU A 338 8.05 -10.29 6.39
CA GLU A 338 9.01 -9.37 7.01
C GLU A 338 9.60 -8.44 5.97
N ILE A 339 9.53 -7.14 6.20
CA ILE A 339 9.95 -6.11 5.26
C ILE A 339 10.64 -4.94 5.96
N PHE A 340 11.62 -4.37 5.29
CA PHE A 340 12.37 -3.20 5.73
C PHE A 340 12.51 -2.20 4.58
N TYR A 341 12.21 -0.94 4.87
CA TYR A 341 12.40 0.18 3.97
C TYR A 341 13.30 1.23 4.62
N LEU A 342 14.20 1.82 3.84
CA LEU A 342 15.10 2.89 4.29
C LEU A 342 15.37 3.88 3.16
N ALA A 343 15.26 5.18 3.46
CA ALA A 343 15.55 6.25 2.52
C ALA A 343 16.34 7.37 3.18
N ALA A 344 17.11 8.12 2.38
CA ALA A 344 17.80 9.33 2.85
C ALA A 344 17.52 10.58 2.00
N PRO A 345 16.27 11.08 1.98
CA PRO A 345 15.90 12.25 1.17
C PRO A 345 16.72 13.47 1.58
N THR A 346 17.28 14.13 0.56
CA THR A 346 18.18 15.28 0.70
C THR A 346 17.79 16.37 -0.29
N LYS A 347 17.66 17.60 0.20
CA LYS A 347 17.45 18.81 -0.59
C LYS A 347 18.48 19.86 -0.20
N ILE A 348 19.26 20.31 -1.18
CA ILE A 348 20.34 21.28 -0.97
C ILE A 348 20.30 22.35 -2.05
N SER A 349 20.23 23.61 -1.63
CA SER A 349 20.40 24.81 -2.43
C SER A 349 21.88 25.01 -2.69
N LEU A 350 22.33 24.69 -3.91
CA LEU A 350 23.70 24.91 -4.38
C LEU A 350 23.96 26.40 -4.66
N SER A 351 22.90 27.16 -4.97
CA SER A 351 22.90 28.62 -5.08
C SER A 351 21.48 29.16 -4.85
N ASN A 352 21.28 30.48 -4.93
CA ASN A 352 19.95 31.10 -4.88
C ASN A 352 19.00 30.71 -6.05
N LYS A 353 19.53 30.02 -7.07
CA LYS A 353 18.79 29.61 -8.28
C LYS A 353 18.85 28.13 -8.57
N VAL A 354 19.71 27.37 -7.89
CA VAL A 354 19.96 25.97 -8.20
C VAL A 354 19.76 25.15 -6.94
N LYS A 355 18.82 24.20 -6.98
CA LYS A 355 18.57 23.23 -5.93
C LYS A 355 18.87 21.82 -6.45
N LEU A 356 19.40 20.98 -5.57
CA LEU A 356 19.69 19.57 -5.81
C LEU A 356 18.80 18.75 -4.88
N ASN A 357 18.03 17.84 -5.45
CA ASN A 357 17.26 16.84 -4.71
C ASN A 357 17.86 15.46 -4.98
N ILE A 358 18.12 14.68 -3.93
CA ILE A 358 18.62 13.31 -4.05
C ILE A 358 17.90 12.45 -3.01
N THR A 359 17.33 11.34 -3.45
CA THR A 359 16.72 10.34 -2.56
C THR A 359 17.25 8.96 -2.91
N PRO A 360 18.31 8.48 -2.23
CA PRO A 360 18.68 7.07 -2.27
C PRO A 360 17.74 6.29 -1.33
N TYR A 361 17.43 5.06 -1.71
CA TYR A 361 16.58 4.19 -0.92
C TYR A 361 16.95 2.71 -1.11
N VAL A 362 16.57 1.90 -0.13
CA VAL A 362 16.65 0.44 -0.16
C VAL A 362 15.39 -0.17 0.43
N GLN A 363 15.01 -1.32 -0.11
CA GLN A 363 13.95 -2.18 0.40
C GLN A 363 14.47 -3.62 0.43
N TRP A 364 14.05 -4.37 1.44
CA TRP A 364 14.28 -5.81 1.53
C TRP A 364 13.06 -6.45 2.14
N ASP A 365 12.64 -7.59 1.59
CA ASP A 365 11.53 -8.36 2.11
C ASP A 365 11.76 -9.87 2.01
N ARG A 366 10.97 -10.59 2.80
CA ARG A 366 10.78 -12.01 2.67
C ARG A 366 9.39 -12.38 3.16
N GLY A 367 8.76 -13.27 2.41
CA GLY A 367 7.38 -13.65 2.63
C GLY A 367 7.11 -15.12 2.37
N ASN A 368 5.96 -15.58 2.82
CA ASN A 368 5.38 -16.82 2.36
C ASN A 368 3.86 -16.67 2.23
N VAL A 369 3.33 -17.08 1.09
CA VAL A 369 1.90 -17.27 0.84
C VAL A 369 1.62 -18.77 0.87
N PRO A 370 1.17 -19.31 2.02
CA PRO A 370 1.00 -20.73 2.19
C PRO A 370 -0.45 -21.19 2.00
N ALA A 371 -0.61 -22.49 1.79
CA ALA A 371 -1.91 -23.14 1.79
C ALA A 371 -1.80 -24.60 2.21
N GLY A 372 -2.90 -25.17 2.68
CA GLY A 372 -3.03 -26.63 2.69
C GLY A 372 -3.17 -27.16 1.27
N SER A 373 -2.53 -28.29 1.01
CA SER A 373 -2.51 -28.97 -0.29
C SER A 373 -2.36 -30.47 -0.05
N THR A 374 -2.32 -31.26 -1.12
CA THR A 374 -2.13 -32.71 -1.07
C THR A 374 -1.01 -33.15 -1.99
N LEU A 375 -0.23 -34.15 -1.59
CA LEU A 375 0.80 -34.79 -2.42
C LEU A 375 0.71 -36.31 -2.32
N SER A 376 1.06 -36.98 -3.41
CA SER A 376 1.30 -38.43 -3.44
C SER A 376 2.74 -38.76 -3.02
N GLU A 377 2.96 -39.90 -2.40
CA GLU A 377 4.29 -40.43 -2.07
C GLU A 377 5.06 -40.91 -3.30
N THR A 378 4.36 -41.17 -4.41
CA THR A 378 4.93 -41.68 -5.68
C THR A 378 4.35 -40.97 -6.89
N GLY A 379 5.01 -41.07 -8.05
CA GLY A 379 4.51 -40.47 -9.29
C GLY A 379 4.65 -38.95 -9.33
N LEU A 380 5.54 -38.39 -8.52
CA LEU A 380 5.78 -36.95 -8.44
C LEU A 380 6.58 -36.44 -9.65
N TRP A 381 6.51 -35.13 -9.85
CA TRP A 381 7.18 -34.39 -10.90
C TRP A 381 7.88 -33.17 -10.32
N ASN A 382 9.03 -32.80 -10.91
CA ASN A 382 9.71 -31.55 -10.63
C ASN A 382 9.86 -30.78 -11.95
N GLY A 383 8.96 -29.83 -12.18
CA GLY A 383 8.76 -29.27 -13.52
C GLY A 383 8.26 -30.35 -14.49
N THR A 384 8.95 -30.52 -15.62
CA THR A 384 8.62 -31.54 -16.63
C THR A 384 9.30 -32.89 -16.40
N ASP A 385 10.13 -33.01 -15.37
CA ASP A 385 10.91 -34.23 -15.12
C ASP A 385 10.19 -35.11 -14.09
N PRO A 386 9.96 -36.40 -14.38
CA PRO A 386 9.38 -37.32 -13.42
C PRO A 386 10.39 -37.65 -12.32
N VAL A 387 9.94 -37.62 -11.07
CA VAL A 387 10.73 -38.01 -9.90
C VAL A 387 10.75 -39.53 -9.79
N THR A 388 11.94 -40.12 -9.80
CA THR A 388 12.12 -41.56 -9.59
C THR A 388 12.16 -41.91 -8.10
N GLY A 389 11.45 -42.95 -7.70
CA GLY A 389 11.38 -43.41 -6.30
C GLY A 389 10.15 -42.89 -5.56
N SER A 390 10.19 -42.95 -4.23
CA SER A 390 9.11 -42.51 -3.35
C SER A 390 9.64 -41.56 -2.28
N ILE A 391 8.81 -40.61 -1.86
CA ILE A 391 9.02 -39.84 -0.63
C ILE A 391 8.19 -40.45 0.49
N THR A 392 8.54 -40.17 1.75
CA THR A 392 7.74 -40.60 2.91
C THR A 392 7.04 -39.40 3.52
N LEU A 393 5.71 -39.47 3.64
CA LEU A 393 4.89 -38.39 4.18
C LEU A 393 4.23 -38.83 5.51
N PRO A 394 4.37 -38.06 6.61
CA PRO A 394 3.97 -38.51 7.95
C PRO A 394 2.49 -38.85 8.15
N ASN A 395 1.60 -38.27 7.35
CA ASN A 395 0.14 -38.40 7.46
C ASN A 395 -0.47 -39.11 6.22
N ALA A 396 0.32 -39.90 5.49
CA ALA A 396 -0.14 -40.54 4.27
C ALA A 396 -1.26 -41.57 4.52
N GLN A 397 -2.34 -41.45 3.78
CA GLN A 397 -3.42 -42.44 3.66
C GLN A 397 -3.48 -42.90 2.21
N GLU A 398 -3.33 -44.21 1.98
CA GLU A 398 -3.31 -44.80 0.64
C GLU A 398 -2.28 -44.14 -0.31
N GLY A 399 -1.15 -43.70 0.24
CA GLY A 399 -0.07 -43.04 -0.51
C GLY A 399 -0.29 -41.56 -0.78
N ASN A 400 -1.36 -40.93 -0.30
CA ASN A 400 -1.61 -39.49 -0.39
C ASN A 400 -1.60 -38.83 0.99
N ALA A 401 -1.01 -37.64 1.09
CA ALA A 401 -0.89 -36.92 2.35
C ALA A 401 -1.20 -35.43 2.17
N THR A 402 -1.84 -34.83 3.18
CA THR A 402 -1.93 -33.38 3.31
C THR A 402 -0.53 -32.81 3.52
N VAL A 403 -0.19 -31.76 2.81
CA VAL A 403 1.04 -31.00 3.00
C VAL A 403 0.71 -29.52 3.10
N ARG A 404 1.70 -28.72 3.55
CA ARG A 404 1.64 -27.27 3.42
C ARG A 404 2.41 -26.86 2.18
N SER A 405 1.71 -26.29 1.21
CA SER A 405 2.30 -25.58 0.08
C SER A 405 2.81 -24.23 0.56
N ASN A 406 4.00 -23.83 0.12
CA ASN A 406 4.66 -22.61 0.53
C ASN A 406 5.12 -21.86 -0.71
N TYR A 407 4.46 -20.77 -1.07
CA TYR A 407 4.97 -19.86 -2.09
C TYR A 407 5.79 -18.76 -1.42
N THR A 408 7.10 -18.97 -1.34
CA THR A 408 8.02 -18.04 -0.65
C THR A 408 8.59 -17.02 -1.62
N GLN A 409 8.63 -15.76 -1.19
CA GLN A 409 9.27 -14.66 -1.90
C GLN A 409 10.43 -14.12 -1.08
N LYS A 410 11.52 -13.73 -1.75
CA LYS A 410 12.63 -12.98 -1.16
C LYS A 410 13.06 -11.91 -2.14
N SER A 411 12.79 -10.65 -1.79
CA SER A 411 13.12 -9.53 -2.65
C SER A 411 14.13 -8.57 -2.02
N SER A 412 14.87 -7.89 -2.87
CA SER A 412 15.65 -6.72 -2.51
C SER A 412 15.58 -5.68 -3.61
N ARG A 413 15.60 -4.41 -3.20
CA ARG A 413 15.55 -3.26 -4.09
C ARG A 413 16.48 -2.17 -3.58
N ALA A 414 17.15 -1.51 -4.49
CA ALA A 414 17.94 -0.32 -4.20
C ALA A 414 17.81 0.66 -5.36
N GLY A 415 17.66 1.93 -5.05
CA GLY A 415 17.53 2.95 -6.09
C GLY A 415 17.96 4.31 -5.61
N ILE A 416 18.10 5.20 -6.57
CA ILE A 416 18.41 6.61 -6.35
C ILE A 416 17.63 7.44 -7.36
N ASN A 417 16.95 8.45 -6.85
CA ASN A 417 16.29 9.45 -7.67
C ASN A 417 16.92 10.81 -7.40
N ALA A 418 17.49 11.42 -8.42
CA ALA A 418 18.21 12.67 -8.30
C ALA A 418 17.70 13.68 -9.33
N SER A 419 17.51 14.92 -8.91
CA SER A 419 17.15 16.03 -9.79
C SER A 419 17.87 17.33 -9.42
N ILE A 420 18.10 18.16 -10.44
CA ILE A 420 18.52 19.54 -10.29
C ILE A 420 17.36 20.41 -10.74
N GLU A 421 16.97 21.34 -9.87
CA GLU A 421 16.03 22.41 -10.17
C GLU A 421 16.81 23.70 -10.43
N TRP A 422 16.52 24.37 -11.53
CA TRP A 422 17.21 25.59 -11.96
C TRP A 422 16.21 26.71 -12.30
N LYS A 423 16.20 27.74 -11.44
CA LYS A 423 15.34 28.91 -11.56
C LYS A 423 15.96 30.00 -12.42
N ILE A 424 15.30 30.35 -13.52
CA ILE A 424 15.66 31.47 -14.40
C ILE A 424 14.42 32.31 -14.69
N LYS A 425 14.39 33.55 -14.18
CA LYS A 425 13.25 34.47 -14.34
C LYS A 425 11.95 33.79 -13.88
N ASN A 426 11.05 33.53 -14.83
CA ASN A 426 9.74 32.91 -14.65
C ASN A 426 9.71 31.39 -14.90
N HIS A 427 10.88 30.77 -15.14
CA HIS A 427 11.05 29.34 -15.40
C HIS A 427 11.72 28.67 -14.20
N ASP A 428 11.23 27.49 -13.84
CA ASP A 428 11.82 26.57 -12.88
C ASP A 428 12.06 25.24 -13.59
N PHE A 429 13.23 25.11 -14.22
CA PHE A 429 13.62 23.92 -14.97
C PHE A 429 13.95 22.78 -14.02
N THR A 430 13.55 21.56 -14.35
CA THR A 430 13.94 20.35 -13.62
C THR A 430 14.61 19.39 -14.59
N PHE A 431 15.77 18.85 -14.21
CA PHE A 431 16.42 17.75 -14.91
C PHE A 431 16.73 16.66 -13.89
N GLY A 432 16.40 15.41 -14.18
CA GLY A 432 16.66 14.33 -13.25
C GLY A 432 16.84 12.98 -13.90
N TYR A 433 17.35 12.09 -13.07
CA TYR A 433 17.65 10.72 -13.40
C TYR A 433 17.24 9.82 -12.23
N TRP A 434 16.58 8.73 -12.57
CA TRP A 434 16.17 7.70 -11.64
C TRP A 434 16.78 6.37 -12.06
N TYR A 435 17.49 5.75 -11.13
CA TYR A 435 17.99 4.39 -11.24
C TYR A 435 17.33 3.52 -10.18
N ASP A 436 16.86 2.34 -10.58
CA ASP A 436 16.31 1.33 -9.68
C ASP A 436 16.86 -0.04 -10.08
N TYR A 437 17.30 -0.80 -9.09
CA TYR A 437 17.65 -2.20 -9.22
C TYR A 437 16.82 -3.00 -8.24
N SER A 438 16.17 -4.05 -8.73
CA SER A 438 15.51 -5.04 -7.88
C SER A 438 15.88 -6.45 -8.26
N SER A 439 15.85 -7.33 -7.25
CA SER A 439 16.05 -8.75 -7.40
C SER A 439 15.03 -9.51 -6.59
N ASP A 440 14.29 -10.38 -7.25
CA ASP A 440 13.21 -11.14 -6.64
C ASP A 440 13.41 -12.65 -6.87
N LYS A 441 13.22 -13.46 -5.82
CA LYS A 441 13.27 -14.92 -5.87
C LYS A 441 11.96 -15.47 -5.35
N GLU A 442 11.25 -16.21 -6.19
CA GLU A 442 10.03 -16.91 -5.81
C GLU A 442 10.22 -18.41 -5.94
N GLN A 443 9.76 -19.16 -4.95
CA GLN A 443 9.80 -20.62 -4.96
C GLN A 443 8.52 -21.20 -4.38
N ASN A 444 7.99 -22.23 -5.00
CA ASN A 444 6.93 -23.04 -4.40
C ASN A 444 7.52 -24.34 -3.86
N THR A 445 7.62 -24.44 -2.53
CA THR A 445 8.10 -25.64 -1.83
C THR A 445 6.95 -26.28 -1.04
N PHE A 446 7.16 -27.51 -0.56
CA PHE A 446 6.18 -28.23 0.24
C PHE A 446 6.76 -28.61 1.60
N THR A 447 5.96 -28.53 2.65
CA THR A 447 6.33 -28.90 4.02
C THR A 447 5.46 -30.06 4.48
N PRO A 448 6.04 -31.11 5.10
CA PRO A 448 5.25 -32.21 5.61
C PRO A 448 4.34 -31.76 6.75
N VAL A 449 3.14 -32.33 6.82
CA VAL A 449 2.17 -32.09 7.89
C VAL A 449 2.06 -33.38 8.70
N SER A 450 2.16 -33.26 10.03
CA SER A 450 1.94 -34.42 10.92
C SER A 450 0.47 -34.81 10.99
N GLU A 451 0.18 -35.97 11.57
CA GLU A 451 -1.20 -36.44 11.84
C GLU A 451 -2.04 -35.46 12.70
N THR A 452 -1.39 -34.53 13.41
CA THR A 452 -2.05 -33.50 14.24
C THR A 452 -2.25 -32.17 13.52
N GLY A 453 -1.84 -32.05 12.25
CA GLY A 453 -1.91 -30.81 11.48
C GLY A 453 -0.74 -29.85 11.75
N TYR A 454 0.26 -30.27 12.52
CA TYR A 454 1.47 -29.47 12.73
C TYR A 454 2.36 -29.52 11.48
N ALA A 455 2.69 -28.34 10.95
CA ALA A 455 3.69 -28.11 9.91
C ALA A 455 4.86 -27.32 10.52
N PRO A 456 6.11 -27.80 10.42
CA PRO A 456 7.26 -27.07 10.94
C PRO A 456 7.51 -25.79 10.13
N ASN A 457 7.95 -24.73 10.83
CA ASN A 457 8.45 -23.48 10.27
C ASN A 457 7.56 -22.82 9.18
N ILE A 458 6.69 -21.90 9.61
CA ILE A 458 5.80 -21.18 8.70
C ILE A 458 6.53 -20.37 7.60
N TRP A 459 7.82 -20.04 7.78
CA TRP A 459 8.62 -19.30 6.81
C TRP A 459 9.14 -20.17 5.65
N ALA A 460 9.18 -21.50 5.81
CA ALA A 460 9.68 -22.45 4.81
C ALA A 460 11.09 -22.09 4.26
N ASP A 461 11.92 -21.42 5.06
CA ASP A 461 13.23 -20.89 4.66
C ASP A 461 14.41 -21.81 4.98
N HIS A 462 14.14 -23.00 5.53
CA HIS A 462 15.13 -24.01 5.89
C HIS A 462 14.90 -25.33 5.15
N ARG A 463 15.96 -25.85 4.53
CA ARG A 463 15.90 -27.08 3.70
C ARG A 463 15.47 -28.33 4.48
N GLN A 464 15.71 -28.36 5.80
CA GLN A 464 15.32 -29.46 6.69
C GLN A 464 13.82 -29.46 7.03
N THR A 465 13.11 -28.37 6.76
CA THR A 465 11.69 -28.20 7.08
C THR A 465 10.78 -28.35 5.86
N ILE A 466 11.36 -28.64 4.70
CA ILE A 466 10.64 -28.87 3.44
C ILE A 466 10.86 -30.30 2.96
N ILE A 467 9.99 -30.76 2.07
CA ILE A 467 10.04 -32.05 1.41
C ILE A 467 11.17 -32.02 0.39
N ASN A 468 12.10 -32.97 0.53
CA ASN A 468 13.18 -33.18 -0.42
C ASN A 468 12.95 -34.52 -1.14
N LEU A 469 13.36 -34.56 -2.40
CA LEU A 469 13.42 -35.73 -3.24
C LEU A 469 14.50 -36.72 -2.73
N PRO A 470 14.47 -38.01 -3.13
CA PRO A 470 15.43 -39.01 -2.68
C PRO A 470 16.90 -38.64 -2.92
N GLU A 471 17.21 -37.89 -3.98
CA GLU A 471 18.55 -37.39 -4.28
C GLU A 471 18.95 -36.13 -3.48
N GLY A 472 18.07 -35.62 -2.62
CA GLY A 472 18.32 -34.53 -1.66
C GLY A 472 18.01 -33.13 -2.18
N SER A 473 17.52 -32.99 -3.42
CA SER A 473 17.02 -31.72 -3.96
C SER A 473 15.59 -31.45 -3.45
N PRO A 474 15.13 -30.19 -3.31
CA PRO A 474 13.76 -29.92 -2.90
C PRO A 474 12.75 -30.30 -4.00
N LEU A 475 11.57 -30.77 -3.61
CA LEU A 475 10.42 -30.83 -4.52
C LEU A 475 9.88 -29.41 -4.74
N LEU A 476 9.77 -28.98 -5.99
CA LEU A 476 9.40 -27.61 -6.35
C LEU A 476 8.21 -27.57 -7.32
N GLY A 477 7.27 -26.65 -7.06
CA GLY A 477 6.21 -26.28 -8.01
C GLY A 477 6.48 -25.00 -8.81
N ALA A 478 7.47 -24.22 -8.38
CA ALA A 478 7.99 -23.01 -9.03
C ALA A 478 9.40 -22.71 -8.51
N ASP A 479 10.25 -22.15 -9.37
CA ASP A 479 11.59 -21.71 -8.99
C ASP A 479 12.08 -20.56 -9.88
N ASN A 480 11.59 -19.35 -9.61
CA ASN A 480 11.79 -18.17 -10.45
C ASN A 480 12.82 -17.22 -9.84
N ARG A 481 13.61 -16.53 -10.67
CA ARG A 481 14.49 -15.44 -10.25
C ARG A 481 14.42 -14.33 -11.28
N THR A 482 14.11 -13.13 -10.81
CA THR A 482 14.08 -11.94 -11.65
C THR A 482 15.10 -10.93 -11.16
N HIS A 483 15.79 -10.31 -12.10
CA HIS A 483 16.53 -9.09 -11.89
C HIS A 483 15.96 -7.99 -12.79
N THR A 484 15.59 -6.85 -12.22
CA THR A 484 15.03 -5.72 -12.95
C THR A 484 15.94 -4.51 -12.77
N TYR A 485 16.25 -3.84 -13.89
CA TYR A 485 17.06 -2.63 -13.96
C TYR A 485 16.24 -1.53 -14.61
N VAL A 486 16.06 -0.42 -13.93
CA VAL A 486 15.35 0.75 -14.44
C VAL A 486 16.32 1.90 -14.57
N ASN A 487 16.29 2.54 -15.73
CA ASN A 487 16.95 3.80 -15.99
C ASN A 487 15.90 4.75 -16.53
N ALA A 488 15.62 5.84 -15.83
CA ALA A 488 14.70 6.85 -16.30
C ALA A 488 15.33 8.24 -16.30
N LEU A 489 15.23 8.92 -17.43
CA LEU A 489 15.64 10.32 -17.58
C LEU A 489 14.39 11.17 -17.64
N TYR A 490 14.38 12.31 -16.96
CA TYR A 490 13.27 13.23 -17.02
C TYR A 490 13.73 14.68 -17.05
N ALA A 491 12.98 15.49 -17.77
CA ALA A 491 13.16 16.92 -17.84
C ALA A 491 11.80 17.62 -17.85
N GLY A 492 11.73 18.82 -17.28
CA GLY A 492 10.53 19.62 -17.28
C GLY A 492 10.79 21.08 -16.94
N ASP A 493 9.74 21.87 -17.04
CA ASP A 493 9.76 23.30 -16.76
C ASP A 493 8.42 23.70 -16.12
N HIS A 494 8.51 24.39 -14.99
CA HIS A 494 7.39 25.08 -14.36
C HIS A 494 7.49 26.57 -14.66
N ILE A 495 6.53 27.07 -15.45
CA ILE A 495 6.52 28.44 -15.97
C ILE A 495 5.45 29.25 -15.25
N THR A 496 5.81 30.42 -14.70
CA THR A 496 4.89 31.34 -14.02
C THR A 496 4.66 32.61 -14.85
N LEU A 497 3.43 32.86 -15.29
CA LEU A 497 3.07 34.00 -16.14
C LEU A 497 1.97 34.85 -15.48
N LEU A 498 1.73 36.04 -16.03
CA LEU A 498 0.65 36.95 -15.62
C LEU A 498 0.62 37.23 -14.11
N HIS A 499 1.77 37.60 -13.53
CA HIS A 499 1.92 37.82 -12.08
C HIS A 499 1.52 36.58 -11.26
N LYS A 500 2.00 35.39 -11.68
CA LYS A 500 1.72 34.07 -11.09
C LYS A 500 0.28 33.57 -11.24
N LYS A 501 -0.60 34.30 -11.94
CA LYS A 501 -1.97 33.84 -12.21
C LYS A 501 -2.01 32.66 -13.16
N LEU A 502 -1.13 32.58 -14.14
CA LEU A 502 -1.05 31.47 -15.08
C LEU A 502 0.20 30.64 -14.78
N THR A 503 0.06 29.33 -14.62
CA THR A 503 1.20 28.41 -14.58
C THR A 503 1.08 27.33 -15.64
N LEU A 504 2.23 26.96 -16.21
CA LEU A 504 2.35 25.88 -17.17
C LEU A 504 3.43 24.91 -16.68
N ASP A 505 3.10 23.63 -16.62
CA ASP A 505 4.01 22.54 -16.30
C ASP A 505 4.18 21.70 -17.55
N ILE A 506 5.36 21.67 -18.12
CA ILE A 506 5.67 20.84 -19.30
C ILE A 506 6.76 19.88 -18.88
N GLY A 507 6.61 18.59 -19.19
CA GLY A 507 7.62 17.59 -18.85
C GLY A 507 7.63 16.39 -19.77
N PHE A 508 8.73 15.67 -19.71
CA PHE A 508 8.93 14.41 -20.40
C PHE A 508 9.78 13.49 -19.51
N LYS A 509 9.37 12.24 -19.38
CA LYS A 509 10.14 11.18 -18.73
C LYS A 509 10.25 9.99 -19.67
N GLU A 510 11.45 9.48 -19.90
CA GLU A 510 11.66 8.21 -20.60
C GLU A 510 12.02 7.16 -19.56
N VAL A 511 11.32 6.02 -19.54
CA VAL A 511 11.63 4.90 -18.65
C VAL A 511 12.12 3.71 -19.45
N ILE A 512 13.38 3.33 -19.25
CA ILE A 512 13.99 2.13 -19.86
C ILE A 512 14.09 1.07 -18.78
N MET A 513 13.34 0.00 -18.92
CA MET A 513 13.33 -1.13 -18.00
C MET A 513 13.90 -2.37 -18.70
N THR A 514 14.91 -2.98 -18.10
CA THR A 514 15.48 -4.26 -18.56
C THR A 514 15.27 -5.31 -17.49
N ARG A 515 14.78 -6.48 -17.91
CA ARG A 515 14.45 -7.58 -17.03
C ARG A 515 15.16 -8.85 -17.46
N HIS A 516 15.85 -9.47 -16.51
CA HIS A 516 16.52 -10.76 -16.65
C HIS A 516 15.82 -11.78 -15.77
N GLY A 517 14.99 -12.61 -16.38
CA GLY A 517 14.17 -13.61 -15.72
C GLY A 517 14.65 -15.02 -15.99
N TYR A 518 14.69 -15.86 -14.95
CA TYR A 518 15.13 -17.24 -15.00
C TYR A 518 14.11 -18.14 -14.30
N ASN A 519 13.68 -19.19 -15.00
CA ASN A 519 12.96 -20.32 -14.40
C ASN A 519 13.93 -21.48 -14.25
N TYR A 520 14.10 -21.96 -13.02
CA TYR A 520 15.01 -23.05 -12.67
C TYR A 520 14.31 -24.40 -12.52
N LEU A 521 12.99 -24.46 -12.74
CA LEU A 521 12.33 -25.75 -12.91
C LEU A 521 12.82 -26.45 -14.19
N PRO A 522 12.94 -27.78 -14.18
CA PRO A 522 13.12 -28.56 -15.40
C PRO A 522 11.98 -28.30 -16.39
N GLY A 523 12.29 -28.01 -17.65
CA GLY A 523 11.29 -27.74 -18.70
C GLY A 523 11.72 -26.72 -19.75
N PRO A 524 10.83 -26.38 -20.70
CA PRO A 524 11.21 -25.64 -21.92
C PRO A 524 11.45 -24.13 -21.73
N GLN A 525 11.03 -23.53 -20.61
CA GLN A 525 11.04 -22.07 -20.45
C GLN A 525 12.10 -21.57 -19.46
N HIS A 526 13.39 -21.75 -19.76
CA HIS A 526 14.44 -21.32 -18.83
C HIS A 526 14.62 -19.78 -18.69
N LYS A 527 14.34 -18.98 -19.75
CA LYS A 527 14.60 -17.53 -19.76
C LYS A 527 13.36 -16.71 -20.13
N ALA A 528 13.15 -15.61 -19.41
CA ALA A 528 12.07 -14.64 -19.64
C ALA A 528 12.62 -13.19 -19.72
N ASN A 529 13.67 -12.99 -20.52
CA ASN A 529 14.36 -11.70 -20.64
C ASN A 529 13.65 -10.77 -21.63
N PHE A 530 13.54 -9.49 -21.29
CA PHE A 530 13.06 -8.45 -22.19
C PHE A 530 13.51 -7.05 -21.75
N THR A 531 13.39 -6.08 -22.65
CA THR A 531 13.61 -4.66 -22.40
C THR A 531 12.45 -3.86 -22.98
N THR A 532 11.95 -2.89 -22.22
CA THR A 532 10.90 -1.95 -22.65
C THR A 532 11.35 -0.51 -22.45
N SER A 533 10.83 0.37 -23.31
CA SER A 533 11.06 1.82 -23.29
C SER A 533 9.71 2.52 -23.33
N GLU A 534 9.42 3.33 -22.32
CA GLU A 534 8.13 4.00 -22.15
C GLU A 534 8.31 5.52 -22.13
N PRO A 535 7.90 6.23 -23.20
CA PRO A 535 7.95 7.69 -23.26
C PRO A 535 6.72 8.29 -22.56
N LEU A 536 6.96 9.22 -21.63
CA LEU A 536 5.94 9.79 -20.77
C LEU A 536 5.89 11.33 -20.87
N PRO A 537 5.39 11.91 -21.98
CA PRO A 537 5.14 13.34 -22.07
C PRO A 537 3.98 13.79 -21.17
N ARG A 538 4.06 15.02 -20.68
CA ARG A 538 3.02 15.62 -19.84
C ARG A 538 2.92 17.14 -19.97
N LEU A 539 1.71 17.63 -19.74
CA LEU A 539 1.33 19.03 -19.73
C LEU A 539 0.36 19.30 -18.57
N GLY A 540 0.57 20.38 -17.84
CA GLY A 540 -0.34 20.93 -16.86
C GLY A 540 -0.49 22.43 -17.09
N ILE A 541 -1.71 22.95 -16.97
CA ILE A 541 -2.01 24.38 -17.08
C ILE A 541 -2.92 24.74 -15.91
N ARG A 542 -2.63 25.85 -15.24
CA ARG A 542 -3.51 26.39 -14.20
C ARG A 542 -3.69 27.89 -14.40
N TYR A 543 -4.92 28.35 -14.27
CA TYR A 543 -5.24 29.76 -14.26
C TYR A 543 -6.00 30.16 -12.98
N GLN A 544 -5.42 31.09 -12.22
CA GLN A 544 -6.02 31.74 -11.07
C GLN A 544 -6.84 32.95 -11.54
N ILE A 545 -8.17 32.81 -11.52
CA ILE A 545 -9.10 33.85 -11.98
C ILE A 545 -9.07 35.03 -10.99
N ASN A 546 -9.28 34.71 -9.71
CA ASN A 546 -9.22 35.60 -8.55
C ASN A 546 -8.72 34.79 -7.32
N PRO A 547 -8.51 35.37 -6.12
CA PRO A 547 -7.96 34.63 -4.97
C PRO A 547 -8.72 33.35 -4.60
N GLU A 548 -10.03 33.29 -4.89
CA GLU A 548 -10.90 32.17 -4.51
C GLU A 548 -11.11 31.15 -5.63
N ASN A 549 -10.96 31.53 -6.91
CA ASN A 549 -11.36 30.72 -8.06
C ASN A 549 -10.16 30.37 -8.93
N GLN A 550 -9.99 29.08 -9.20
CA GLN A 550 -8.92 28.52 -10.00
C GLN A 550 -9.50 27.49 -10.99
N VAL A 551 -8.96 27.46 -12.19
CA VAL A 551 -9.19 26.36 -13.15
C VAL A 551 -7.86 25.70 -13.50
N PHE A 552 -7.89 24.42 -13.84
CA PHE A 552 -6.72 23.70 -14.32
C PHE A 552 -7.07 22.70 -15.42
N PHE A 553 -6.07 22.37 -16.22
CA PHE A 553 -6.10 21.30 -17.20
C PHE A 553 -4.81 20.50 -17.12
N SER A 554 -4.88 19.18 -17.21
CA SER A 554 -3.70 18.32 -17.35
C SER A 554 -3.89 17.28 -18.43
N ALA A 555 -2.81 16.99 -19.16
CA ALA A 555 -2.67 15.83 -20.01
C ALA A 555 -1.39 15.09 -19.60
N SER A 556 -1.50 13.87 -19.09
CA SER A 556 -0.36 13.06 -18.67
C SER A 556 -0.42 11.66 -19.25
N THR A 557 0.75 11.10 -19.49
CA THR A 557 0.91 9.71 -19.89
C THR A 557 1.47 8.91 -18.72
N ASN A 558 0.96 7.71 -18.53
CA ASN A 558 1.41 6.79 -17.48
C ASN A 558 1.47 5.37 -18.04
N PHE A 559 2.21 4.49 -17.38
CA PHE A 559 2.30 3.08 -17.77
C PHE A 559 2.23 2.16 -16.54
N ARG A 560 1.96 0.88 -16.80
CA ARG A 560 2.11 -0.21 -15.83
C ARG A 560 2.75 -1.41 -16.51
N THR A 561 3.72 -2.03 -15.85
CA THR A 561 4.30 -3.30 -16.31
C THR A 561 3.56 -4.52 -15.74
N ALA A 562 3.71 -5.67 -16.38
CA ALA A 562 3.06 -6.91 -15.96
C ALA A 562 3.75 -7.56 -14.75
N ASP A 563 2.98 -8.31 -13.97
CA ASP A 563 3.48 -9.05 -12.80
C ASP A 563 4.48 -10.13 -13.19
N GLU A 564 5.41 -10.46 -12.29
CA GLU A 564 6.47 -11.43 -12.57
C GLU A 564 5.95 -12.83 -12.86
N THR A 565 4.95 -13.26 -12.10
CA THR A 565 4.36 -14.59 -12.19
C THR A 565 3.74 -14.85 -13.56
N ALA A 566 3.25 -13.81 -14.23
CA ALA A 566 2.71 -13.91 -15.58
C ALA A 566 3.80 -14.23 -16.63
N LEU A 567 5.08 -14.13 -16.27
CA LEU A 567 6.20 -14.39 -17.18
C LEU A 567 6.68 -15.83 -17.17
N TYR A 568 6.34 -16.65 -16.17
CA TYR A 568 6.96 -17.96 -15.96
C TYR A 568 5.95 -19.11 -16.00
N ASN A 569 6.35 -20.23 -16.61
CA ASN A 569 5.64 -21.49 -16.47
C ASN A 569 5.73 -22.04 -15.03
N SER A 570 4.64 -22.60 -14.54
CA SER A 570 4.61 -23.40 -13.30
C SER A 570 3.86 -24.71 -13.51
N TYR A 571 4.14 -25.72 -12.67
CA TYR A 571 3.70 -27.10 -12.89
C TYR A 571 3.11 -27.71 -11.62
N ASP A 572 2.21 -28.66 -11.81
CA ASP A 572 1.66 -29.51 -10.75
C ASP A 572 2.68 -30.62 -10.43
N PRO A 573 3.19 -30.71 -9.19
CA PRO A 573 4.15 -31.72 -8.80
C PRO A 573 3.56 -33.14 -8.72
N THR A 574 2.24 -33.32 -8.83
CA THR A 574 1.56 -34.63 -8.76
C THR A 574 1.26 -35.22 -10.13
N SER A 575 1.12 -34.40 -11.17
CA SER A 575 0.83 -34.86 -12.54
C SER A 575 1.87 -34.45 -13.58
N GLY A 576 2.68 -33.42 -13.30
CA GLY A 576 3.56 -32.80 -14.29
C GLY A 576 2.84 -31.83 -15.24
N ASP A 577 1.54 -31.59 -15.01
CA ASP A 577 0.74 -30.70 -15.86
C ASP A 577 1.17 -29.24 -15.70
N LEU A 578 1.07 -28.49 -16.80
CA LEU A 578 1.31 -27.05 -16.81
C LEU A 578 0.14 -26.34 -16.14
N LEU A 579 0.40 -25.65 -15.02
CA LEU A 579 -0.60 -24.87 -14.29
C LEU A 579 -0.72 -23.44 -14.81
N VAL A 580 0.42 -22.82 -15.11
CA VAL A 580 0.50 -21.44 -15.61
C VAL A 580 1.39 -21.43 -16.85
N THR A 581 0.95 -20.75 -17.91
CA THR A 581 1.76 -20.50 -19.09
C THR A 581 2.38 -19.11 -19.00
N GLY A 582 3.71 -19.03 -18.94
CA GLY A 582 4.47 -17.79 -18.92
C GLY A 582 4.44 -17.06 -20.28
N ASN A 583 4.24 -15.75 -20.24
CA ASN A 583 4.20 -14.90 -21.42
C ASN A 583 5.18 -13.72 -21.33
N LYS A 584 6.38 -13.91 -21.88
CA LYS A 584 7.41 -12.86 -21.98
C LYS A 584 7.10 -11.73 -22.98
N ASN A 585 6.04 -11.87 -23.79
CA ASN A 585 5.66 -10.89 -24.80
C ASN A 585 4.52 -9.97 -24.32
N LEU A 586 4.17 -10.02 -23.03
CA LEU A 586 3.22 -9.09 -22.43
C LEU A 586 3.73 -7.67 -22.60
N LYS A 587 2.95 -6.85 -23.31
CA LYS A 587 3.20 -5.42 -23.45
C LYS A 587 2.82 -4.72 -22.15
N ASN A 588 3.54 -3.64 -21.84
CA ASN A 588 3.13 -2.74 -20.78
C ASN A 588 1.77 -2.12 -21.12
N GLU A 589 0.99 -1.87 -20.08
CA GLU A 589 -0.16 -0.99 -20.16
C GLU A 589 0.32 0.44 -20.36
N TYR A 590 -0.30 1.16 -21.28
CA TYR A 590 -0.04 2.58 -21.50
C TYR A 590 -1.35 3.36 -21.41
N SER A 591 -1.31 4.53 -20.80
CA SER A 591 -2.48 5.38 -20.63
C SER A 591 -2.20 6.82 -21.01
N ILE A 592 -3.18 7.45 -21.65
CA ILE A 592 -3.23 8.90 -21.87
C ILE A 592 -4.40 9.42 -21.04
N SER A 593 -4.08 10.30 -20.10
CA SER A 593 -4.99 10.81 -19.09
C SER A 593 -5.18 12.31 -19.22
N GLU A 594 -6.42 12.75 -19.45
CA GLU A 594 -6.77 14.15 -19.60
C GLU A 594 -7.73 14.56 -18.47
N GLU A 595 -7.49 15.73 -17.87
CA GLU A 595 -8.33 16.28 -16.81
C GLU A 595 -8.58 17.77 -17.01
N LEU A 596 -9.79 18.20 -16.67
CA LEU A 596 -10.19 19.60 -16.58
C LEU A 596 -10.86 19.80 -15.23
N GLY A 597 -10.40 20.76 -14.44
CA GLY A 597 -10.98 20.99 -13.12
C GLY A 597 -11.13 22.45 -12.75
N TYR A 598 -12.01 22.66 -11.77
CA TYR A 598 -12.31 23.94 -11.15
C TYR A 598 -12.22 23.80 -9.64
N ARG A 599 -11.57 24.77 -8.99
CA ARG A 599 -11.42 24.84 -7.55
C ARG A 599 -11.93 26.15 -7.02
N TYR A 600 -12.68 26.06 -5.93
CA TYR A 600 -13.08 27.18 -5.10
C TYR A 600 -12.36 27.06 -3.75
N THR A 601 -11.70 28.11 -3.29
CA THR A 601 -11.02 28.14 -2.00
C THR A 601 -11.28 29.45 -1.30
N SER A 602 -11.95 29.38 -0.16
CA SER A 602 -12.17 30.51 0.74
C SER A 602 -11.82 30.11 2.17
N ASN A 603 -11.92 31.04 3.12
CA ASN A 603 -11.74 30.74 4.54
C ASN A 603 -12.87 29.87 5.13
N ARG A 604 -13.98 29.66 4.40
CA ARG A 604 -15.15 28.91 4.88
C ARG A 604 -15.41 27.61 4.14
N ILE A 605 -15.03 27.56 2.87
CA ILE A 605 -15.38 26.48 1.95
C ILE A 605 -14.18 26.23 1.06
N ILE A 606 -13.79 24.96 0.92
CA ILE A 606 -12.95 24.47 -0.17
C ILE A 606 -13.79 23.48 -0.98
N GLY A 607 -13.74 23.61 -2.30
CA GLY A 607 -14.40 22.69 -3.20
C GLY A 607 -13.58 22.46 -4.46
N SER A 608 -13.66 21.25 -5.00
CA SER A 608 -13.03 20.83 -6.25
C SER A 608 -14.02 20.04 -7.11
N LEU A 609 -14.01 20.30 -8.40
CA LEU A 609 -14.70 19.55 -9.43
C LEU A 609 -13.68 19.19 -10.51
N THR A 610 -13.56 17.90 -10.84
CA THR A 610 -12.68 17.40 -11.90
C THR A 610 -13.50 16.59 -12.90
N LEU A 611 -13.37 16.90 -14.19
CA LEU A 611 -13.76 16.05 -15.30
C LEU A 611 -12.52 15.31 -15.81
N PHE A 612 -12.62 14.01 -16.06
CA PHE A 612 -11.49 13.22 -16.55
C PHE A 612 -11.86 12.31 -17.73
N ASN A 613 -10.89 12.09 -18.63
CA ASN A 613 -10.97 11.18 -19.78
C ASN A 613 -9.65 10.43 -19.96
N TYR A 614 -9.70 9.12 -19.82
CA TYR A 614 -8.55 8.23 -19.87
C TYR A 614 -8.72 7.20 -20.98
N ASN A 615 -7.67 7.04 -21.80
CA ASN A 615 -7.58 6.01 -22.82
C ASN A 615 -6.43 5.07 -22.47
N PHE A 616 -6.73 3.77 -22.38
CA PHE A 616 -5.79 2.72 -22.02
C PHE A 616 -5.53 1.82 -23.22
N SER A 617 -4.27 1.40 -23.37
CA SER A 617 -3.85 0.33 -24.26
C SER A 617 -3.19 -0.79 -23.49
N ASN A 618 -3.50 -2.04 -23.84
CA ASN A 618 -3.03 -3.24 -23.15
C ASN A 618 -3.34 -3.22 -21.64
N ARG A 619 -4.57 -2.88 -21.26
CA ARG A 619 -5.02 -2.77 -19.87
C ARG A 619 -4.70 -4.07 -19.12
N GLN A 620 -3.82 -4.00 -18.15
CA GLN A 620 -3.41 -5.09 -17.30
C GLN A 620 -4.29 -5.09 -16.05
N ILE A 621 -5.01 -6.19 -15.83
CA ILE A 621 -5.90 -6.39 -14.70
C ILE A 621 -5.30 -7.43 -13.76
N GLN A 622 -5.05 -7.05 -12.51
CA GLN A 622 -4.67 -8.00 -11.48
C GLN A 622 -5.79 -9.01 -11.18
N THR A 623 -5.40 -10.29 -11.14
CA THR A 623 -6.20 -11.45 -10.74
C THR A 623 -5.44 -12.30 -9.72
N VAL A 624 -6.08 -13.34 -9.22
CA VAL A 624 -5.46 -14.36 -8.35
C VAL A 624 -5.53 -15.71 -9.06
N ILE A 625 -4.40 -16.41 -9.09
CA ILE A 625 -4.31 -17.79 -9.56
C ILE A 625 -4.06 -18.70 -8.36
N VAL A 626 -4.53 -19.95 -8.45
CA VAL A 626 -4.25 -20.97 -7.44
C VAL A 626 -3.15 -21.89 -7.97
N GLN A 627 -1.99 -21.87 -7.34
CA GLN A 627 -0.86 -22.72 -7.68
C GLN A 627 -0.57 -23.67 -6.52
N ASN A 628 -0.84 -24.97 -6.72
CA ASN A 628 -0.64 -26.01 -5.72
C ASN A 628 -1.29 -25.65 -4.36
N GLY A 629 -2.48 -25.04 -4.40
CA GLY A 629 -3.24 -24.55 -3.25
C GLY A 629 -2.96 -23.09 -2.84
N SER A 630 -1.79 -22.54 -3.18
CA SER A 630 -1.41 -21.16 -2.80
C SER A 630 -2.06 -20.13 -3.72
N HIS A 631 -2.61 -19.05 -3.15
CA HIS A 631 -3.29 -17.98 -3.89
C HIS A 631 -2.32 -16.85 -4.25
N ILE A 632 -1.89 -16.77 -5.50
CA ILE A 632 -0.83 -15.87 -5.95
C ILE A 632 -1.39 -14.82 -6.90
N GLN A 633 -0.90 -13.59 -6.79
CA GLN A 633 -1.29 -12.51 -7.71
C GLN A 633 -0.73 -12.76 -9.12
N SER A 634 -1.51 -12.40 -10.13
CA SER A 634 -1.10 -12.44 -11.53
C SER A 634 -1.89 -11.41 -12.34
N THR A 635 -1.68 -11.36 -13.65
CA THR A 635 -2.24 -10.33 -14.52
C THR A 635 -2.91 -10.91 -15.76
N ILE A 636 -4.07 -10.33 -16.10
CA ILE A 636 -4.80 -10.56 -17.35
C ILE A 636 -4.66 -9.31 -18.22
N ASN A 637 -4.21 -9.46 -19.47
CA ASN A 637 -4.26 -8.38 -20.45
C ASN A 637 -5.67 -8.33 -21.06
N ALA A 638 -6.43 -7.29 -20.71
CA ALA A 638 -7.81 -7.09 -21.11
C ALA A 638 -7.98 -6.21 -22.38
N GLY A 639 -6.89 -5.90 -23.09
CA GLY A 639 -6.93 -5.07 -24.30
C GLY A 639 -7.16 -3.60 -23.99
N ASN A 640 -7.85 -2.88 -24.87
CA ASN A 640 -8.05 -1.44 -24.73
C ASN A 640 -9.29 -1.09 -23.86
N GLN A 641 -9.22 0.02 -23.14
CA GLN A 641 -10.30 0.53 -22.28
C GLN A 641 -10.38 2.05 -22.37
N VAL A 642 -11.59 2.61 -22.25
CA VAL A 642 -11.81 4.05 -22.06
C VAL A 642 -12.54 4.28 -20.74
N SER A 643 -12.06 5.22 -19.93
CA SER A 643 -12.66 5.59 -18.65
C SER A 643 -12.90 7.10 -18.60
N ARG A 644 -14.13 7.50 -18.31
CA ARG A 644 -14.54 8.91 -18.21
C ARG A 644 -15.32 9.14 -16.95
N GLY A 645 -15.19 10.31 -16.34
CA GLY A 645 -15.93 10.58 -15.14
C GLY A 645 -15.83 11.98 -14.60
N ILE A 646 -16.44 12.15 -13.44
CA ILE A 646 -16.55 13.39 -12.70
C ILE A 646 -16.26 13.09 -11.24
N ASP A 647 -15.30 13.81 -10.66
CA ASP A 647 -15.03 13.82 -9.23
C ASP A 647 -15.45 15.16 -8.62
N VAL A 648 -16.10 15.10 -7.46
CA VAL A 648 -16.52 16.25 -6.66
C VAL A 648 -16.02 16.07 -5.23
N GLU A 649 -15.49 17.14 -4.65
CA GLU A 649 -15.04 17.18 -3.27
C GLU A 649 -15.37 18.55 -2.66
N ILE A 650 -15.96 18.58 -1.47
CA ILE A 650 -16.35 19.81 -0.77
C ILE A 650 -16.10 19.64 0.73
N GLY A 651 -15.45 20.61 1.36
CA GLY A 651 -15.32 20.69 2.81
C GLY A 651 -15.56 22.10 3.33
N LEU A 652 -16.09 22.16 4.55
CA LEU A 652 -16.37 23.42 5.24
C LEU A 652 -15.40 23.61 6.41
N SER A 653 -15.06 24.86 6.69
CA SER A 653 -14.35 25.20 7.92
C SER A 653 -15.24 24.99 9.14
N PRO A 654 -14.66 24.81 10.35
CA PRO A 654 -15.44 24.58 11.55
C PRO A 654 -16.53 25.65 11.78
N TRP A 655 -17.79 25.23 11.84
CA TRP A 655 -18.94 26.04 12.22
C TRP A 655 -19.55 25.47 13.49
N HIS A 656 -19.45 26.20 14.61
CA HIS A 656 -19.77 25.66 15.95
C HIS A 656 -19.06 24.33 16.22
N HIS A 657 -17.76 24.26 15.92
CA HIS A 657 -16.92 23.06 16.04
C HIS A 657 -17.22 21.93 15.04
N LEU A 658 -18.20 22.09 14.14
CA LEU A 658 -18.54 21.10 13.12
C LEU A 658 -17.84 21.39 11.79
N SER A 659 -17.16 20.40 11.24
CA SER A 659 -16.52 20.44 9.92
C SER A 659 -17.06 19.34 9.00
N PRO A 660 -18.10 19.61 8.21
CA PRO A 660 -18.61 18.69 7.20
C PRO A 660 -17.67 18.51 6.00
N TYR A 661 -17.71 17.32 5.42
CA TYR A 661 -17.03 16.91 4.19
C TYR A 661 -17.97 16.05 3.32
N LEU A 662 -17.89 16.25 2.00
CA LEU A 662 -18.63 15.50 0.99
C LEU A 662 -17.70 15.19 -0.18
N SER A 663 -17.74 13.96 -0.68
CA SER A 663 -17.10 13.55 -1.92
C SER A 663 -18.02 12.67 -2.77
N GLY A 664 -17.77 12.65 -4.07
CA GLY A 664 -18.49 11.79 -5.00
C GLY A 664 -17.76 11.59 -6.30
N GLU A 665 -17.98 10.43 -6.92
CA GLU A 665 -17.49 10.10 -8.25
C GLU A 665 -18.64 9.53 -9.09
N TYR A 666 -18.72 9.99 -10.35
CA TYR A 666 -19.40 9.26 -11.41
C TYR A 666 -18.36 8.71 -12.40
N LEU A 667 -18.40 7.40 -12.65
CA LEU A 667 -17.46 6.70 -13.52
C LEU A 667 -18.18 5.93 -14.63
N SER A 668 -17.69 6.12 -15.85
CA SER A 668 -18.10 5.42 -17.07
C SER A 668 -16.86 4.79 -17.72
N ALA A 669 -16.56 3.55 -17.33
CA ALA A 669 -15.45 2.78 -17.86
C ALA A 669 -15.93 1.61 -18.72
N HIS A 670 -15.45 1.50 -19.96
CA HIS A 670 -15.85 0.48 -20.93
C HIS A 670 -14.65 -0.12 -21.68
N GLN A 671 -14.71 -1.42 -21.92
CA GLN A 671 -13.77 -2.15 -22.78
C GLN A 671 -14.03 -1.75 -24.24
N THR A 672 -12.97 -1.50 -25.02
CA THR A 672 -13.11 -1.15 -26.45
C THR A 672 -12.73 -2.28 -27.39
N ASP A 673 -12.13 -3.34 -26.85
CA ASP A 673 -11.79 -4.57 -27.57
C ASP A 673 -12.59 -5.77 -27.03
N ASN A 674 -12.59 -6.85 -27.79
CA ASN A 674 -13.06 -8.15 -27.35
C ASN A 674 -11.90 -8.91 -26.67
N LEU A 675 -12.16 -9.52 -25.52
CA LEU A 675 -11.17 -10.29 -24.77
C LEU A 675 -10.83 -11.59 -25.51
N ALA A 676 -9.54 -11.84 -25.73
CA ALA A 676 -9.06 -13.11 -26.28
C ALA A 676 -9.12 -14.21 -25.22
N VAL A 677 -9.68 -15.37 -25.57
CA VAL A 677 -9.74 -16.56 -24.72
C VAL A 677 -9.45 -17.78 -25.59
N GLY A 678 -8.29 -18.41 -25.37
CA GLY A 678 -7.78 -19.43 -26.28
C GLY A 678 -7.60 -18.87 -27.69
N ASP A 679 -8.14 -19.57 -28.69
CA ASP A 679 -8.08 -19.18 -30.10
C ASP A 679 -9.32 -18.38 -30.58
N ASP A 680 -10.21 -17.97 -29.66
CA ASP A 680 -11.42 -17.19 -29.95
C ASP A 680 -11.48 -15.91 -29.09
N PHE A 681 -12.53 -15.13 -29.26
CA PHE A 681 -12.76 -13.85 -28.61
C PHE A 681 -14.15 -13.81 -27.96
N LEU A 682 -14.21 -13.44 -26.69
CA LEU A 682 -15.47 -13.08 -26.03
C LEU A 682 -15.94 -11.70 -26.49
N LEU A 683 -17.24 -11.52 -26.66
CA LEU A 683 -17.87 -10.27 -27.10
C LEU A 683 -17.93 -9.22 -25.97
N THR A 684 -16.76 -8.82 -25.46
CA THR A 684 -16.62 -7.89 -24.33
C THR A 684 -16.53 -6.42 -24.77
N LYS A 685 -16.40 -6.14 -26.07
CA LYS A 685 -16.41 -4.77 -26.58
C LYS A 685 -17.68 -4.03 -26.20
N GLY A 686 -17.53 -2.83 -25.62
CA GLY A 686 -18.62 -1.99 -25.13
C GLY A 686 -19.17 -2.42 -23.76
N LYS A 687 -18.68 -3.52 -23.17
CA LYS A 687 -19.02 -3.91 -21.80
C LYS A 687 -18.33 -3.01 -20.80
N LYS A 688 -18.94 -2.84 -19.62
CA LYS A 688 -18.36 -2.07 -18.53
C LYS A 688 -17.10 -2.76 -18.02
N ALA A 689 -16.13 -1.96 -17.61
CA ALA A 689 -14.96 -2.47 -16.92
C ALA A 689 -15.36 -3.11 -15.58
N ILE A 690 -14.70 -4.19 -15.21
CA ILE A 690 -14.83 -4.83 -13.90
C ILE A 690 -14.30 -3.90 -12.80
N ARG A 691 -14.69 -4.16 -11.53
CA ARG A 691 -14.27 -3.36 -10.36
C ARG A 691 -14.48 -1.83 -10.47
N SER A 692 -15.38 -1.41 -11.37
CA SER A 692 -15.61 -0.01 -11.72
C SER A 692 -17.04 0.38 -11.36
N PRO A 693 -17.33 0.76 -10.10
CA PRO A 693 -18.66 1.19 -9.72
C PRO A 693 -19.02 2.47 -10.47
N ASN A 694 -20.24 2.55 -11.03
CA ASN A 694 -20.63 3.74 -11.80
C ASN A 694 -20.81 4.99 -10.95
N PHE A 695 -21.15 4.82 -9.68
CA PHE A 695 -21.32 5.90 -8.72
C PHE A 695 -20.81 5.45 -7.35
N GLN A 696 -20.07 6.34 -6.70
CA GLN A 696 -19.70 6.22 -5.31
C GLN A 696 -19.71 7.61 -4.67
N GLY A 697 -19.90 7.65 -3.35
CA GLY A 697 -19.87 8.91 -2.63
C GLY A 697 -19.72 8.72 -1.13
N SER A 698 -19.14 9.72 -0.50
CA SER A 698 -18.85 9.70 0.93
C SER A 698 -19.31 10.99 1.57
N ILE A 699 -19.85 10.89 2.79
CA ILE A 699 -20.14 12.03 3.65
C ILE A 699 -19.41 11.82 4.97
N GLY A 700 -18.83 12.91 5.49
CA GLY A 700 -18.16 12.95 6.78
C GLY A 700 -18.57 14.18 7.54
N ILE A 701 -18.69 14.06 8.86
CA ILE A 701 -18.82 15.20 9.76
C ILE A 701 -17.92 14.99 10.96
N THR A 702 -17.12 16.01 11.27
CA THR A 702 -16.24 16.02 12.44
C THR A 702 -16.71 17.10 13.40
N TYR A 703 -16.73 16.81 14.69
CA TYR A 703 -16.87 17.76 15.79
C TYR A 703 -15.55 17.80 16.56
N ASP A 704 -15.03 18.98 16.88
CA ASP A 704 -13.86 19.12 17.75
C ASP A 704 -13.87 20.47 18.51
N ASP A 705 -14.10 20.43 19.82
CA ASP A 705 -14.05 21.61 20.71
C ASP A 705 -12.75 21.70 21.53
N HIS A 706 -11.73 20.97 21.09
CA HIS A 706 -10.44 20.71 21.77
C HIS A 706 -10.50 19.71 22.92
N HIS A 707 -11.64 19.53 23.60
CA HIS A 707 -11.82 18.50 24.63
C HIS A 707 -12.59 17.32 24.07
N PHE A 708 -13.89 17.52 23.81
CA PHE A 708 -14.72 16.54 23.14
C PHE A 708 -14.49 16.60 21.63
N PHE A 709 -14.26 15.43 21.04
CA PHE A 709 -14.25 15.28 19.60
C PHE A 709 -15.08 14.09 19.18
N GLY A 710 -15.62 14.18 17.97
CA GLY A 710 -16.38 13.10 17.36
C GLY A 710 -16.25 13.16 15.86
N MET A 711 -16.48 12.02 15.21
CA MET A 711 -16.47 11.95 13.77
C MET A 711 -17.43 10.84 13.32
N ALA A 712 -18.30 11.15 12.36
CA ALA A 712 -19.17 10.17 11.74
C ALA A 712 -18.96 10.22 10.23
N SER A 713 -18.84 9.07 9.59
CA SER A 713 -18.73 8.96 8.15
C SER A 713 -19.59 7.84 7.59
N MET A 714 -20.01 8.02 6.34
CA MET A 714 -20.74 7.02 5.57
C MET A 714 -20.22 7.02 4.15
N LYS A 715 -20.09 5.84 3.56
CA LYS A 715 -19.69 5.64 2.18
C LYS A 715 -20.66 4.72 1.47
N TYR A 716 -21.09 5.13 0.28
CA TYR A 716 -21.84 4.31 -0.66
C TYR A 716 -20.94 3.90 -1.82
N THR A 717 -20.91 2.61 -2.14
CA THR A 717 -20.24 2.06 -3.32
C THR A 717 -21.26 1.35 -4.20
N GLY A 718 -21.36 1.75 -5.47
CA GLY A 718 -22.26 1.15 -6.44
C GLY A 718 -21.91 -0.31 -6.80
N SER A 719 -22.82 -0.98 -7.52
CA SER A 719 -22.59 -2.35 -8.00
C SER A 719 -21.38 -2.43 -8.94
N GLN A 720 -20.63 -3.53 -8.88
CA GLN A 720 -19.43 -3.75 -9.69
C GLN A 720 -19.51 -5.08 -10.43
N TYR A 721 -19.23 -5.08 -11.73
CA TYR A 721 -19.09 -6.31 -12.50
C TYR A 721 -17.81 -7.04 -12.10
N SER A 722 -17.90 -8.37 -12.07
CA SER A 722 -16.80 -9.29 -11.76
C SER A 722 -16.35 -10.11 -12.96
N SER A 723 -17.17 -10.17 -14.01
CA SER A 723 -16.81 -10.78 -15.28
C SER A 723 -16.64 -9.76 -16.40
N PHE A 724 -15.70 -10.01 -17.30
CA PHE A 724 -15.46 -9.15 -18.47
C PHE A 724 -16.65 -9.12 -19.43
N LEU A 725 -17.42 -10.21 -19.53
CA LEU A 725 -18.66 -10.26 -20.32
C LEU A 725 -19.85 -9.53 -19.67
N ASN A 726 -19.71 -9.12 -18.40
CA ASN A 726 -20.75 -8.50 -17.56
C ASN A 726 -21.98 -9.39 -17.31
N ASP A 727 -21.79 -10.71 -17.23
CA ASP A 727 -22.82 -11.68 -16.85
C ASP A 727 -22.89 -11.92 -15.32
N GLU A 728 -21.92 -11.45 -14.53
CA GLU A 728 -21.98 -11.45 -13.07
C GLU A 728 -21.48 -10.14 -12.43
N ARG A 729 -22.11 -9.77 -11.30
CA ARG A 729 -21.78 -8.57 -10.51
C ARG A 729 -22.10 -8.75 -9.02
N ILE A 730 -21.42 -7.96 -8.20
CA ILE A 730 -21.78 -7.73 -6.79
C ILE A 730 -22.81 -6.60 -6.66
N PRO A 731 -23.70 -6.66 -5.66
CA PRO A 731 -24.63 -5.56 -5.37
C PRO A 731 -23.90 -4.32 -4.83
N ALA A 732 -24.59 -3.18 -4.83
CA ALA A 732 -24.13 -1.98 -4.14
C ALA A 732 -24.18 -2.19 -2.62
N TYR A 733 -23.36 -1.45 -1.88
CA TYR A 733 -23.31 -1.52 -0.42
C TYR A 733 -23.00 -0.17 0.21
N VAL A 734 -23.31 -0.06 1.51
CA VAL A 734 -22.99 1.11 2.35
C VAL A 734 -22.19 0.65 3.55
N THR A 735 -21.18 1.43 3.91
CA THR A 735 -20.42 1.31 5.16
C THR A 735 -20.50 2.62 5.93
N GLY A 736 -20.35 2.55 7.25
CA GLY A 736 -20.33 3.74 8.10
C GLY A 736 -19.49 3.52 9.34
N ASN A 737 -18.79 4.58 9.76
CA ASN A 737 -17.87 4.58 10.89
C ASN A 737 -18.22 5.74 11.84
N LEU A 738 -17.94 5.55 13.12
CA LEU A 738 -18.13 6.55 14.17
C LEU A 738 -16.92 6.55 15.10
N ALA A 739 -16.40 7.72 15.43
CA ALA A 739 -15.40 7.93 16.46
C ALA A 739 -15.93 8.92 17.49
N ILE A 740 -15.68 8.66 18.77
CA ILE A 740 -16.01 9.57 19.87
C ILE A 740 -14.81 9.57 20.81
N GLY A 741 -14.39 10.74 21.26
CA GLY A 741 -13.32 10.82 22.24
C GLY A 741 -13.32 12.09 23.07
N TYR A 742 -12.49 12.07 24.10
CA TYR A 742 -12.31 13.17 25.03
C TYR A 742 -10.83 13.35 25.34
N ARG A 743 -10.36 14.59 25.19
CA ARG A 743 -9.01 15.04 25.52
C ARG A 743 -9.07 15.79 26.84
N PHE A 744 -8.29 15.31 27.78
CA PHE A 744 -8.15 15.92 29.09
C PHE A 744 -7.11 17.04 29.02
N THR A 745 -7.17 17.94 29.99
CA THR A 745 -6.07 18.86 30.27
C THR A 745 -4.85 18.10 30.78
N GLN A 746 -3.69 18.76 30.88
CA GLN A 746 -2.52 18.15 31.49
C GLN A 746 -2.84 17.75 32.94
N GLU A 747 -2.60 16.48 33.28
CA GLU A 747 -2.85 15.91 34.60
C GLU A 747 -1.55 15.28 35.14
N ALA A 748 -0.99 15.90 36.18
CA ALA A 748 0.30 15.50 36.75
C ALA A 748 1.42 15.38 35.68
N PHE A 749 1.94 14.17 35.46
CA PHE A 749 2.99 13.87 34.48
C PHE A 749 2.43 13.51 33.09
N LEU A 750 1.11 13.34 32.94
CA LEU A 750 0.44 13.06 31.67
C LEU A 750 0.10 14.36 30.95
N LYS A 751 0.67 14.54 29.76
CA LYS A 751 0.39 15.69 28.89
C LYS A 751 -0.75 15.33 27.93
N HIS A 752 -1.92 15.90 28.21
CA HIS A 752 -3.14 15.77 27.39
C HIS A 752 -3.55 14.31 27.12
N PRO A 753 -3.89 13.53 28.16
CA PRO A 753 -4.39 12.19 27.94
C PRO A 753 -5.68 12.24 27.09
N GLU A 754 -5.86 11.26 26.23
CA GLU A 754 -7.00 11.11 25.33
C GLU A 754 -7.64 9.73 25.54
N LEU A 755 -8.97 9.71 25.61
CA LEU A 755 -9.77 8.49 25.53
C LEU A 755 -10.56 8.51 24.23
N ARG A 756 -10.56 7.39 23.49
CA ARG A 756 -11.26 7.28 22.21
C ARG A 756 -11.97 5.95 22.07
N LEU A 757 -13.15 6.00 21.45
CA LEU A 757 -13.91 4.84 20.99
C LEU A 757 -14.10 4.97 19.48
N ASN A 758 -13.70 3.94 18.73
CA ASN A 758 -13.92 3.83 17.30
C ASN A 758 -14.87 2.67 17.02
N PHE A 759 -15.95 2.93 16.30
CA PHE A 759 -16.92 1.96 15.82
C PHE A 759 -16.79 1.89 14.30
N ILE A 760 -16.55 0.68 13.79
CA ILE A 760 -16.30 0.40 12.38
C ILE A 760 -17.45 -0.45 11.86
N ASN A 761 -17.95 -0.13 10.67
CA ASN A 761 -19.13 -0.77 10.08
C ASN A 761 -20.33 -0.75 11.06
N ILE A 762 -20.72 0.43 11.53
CA ILE A 762 -21.74 0.64 12.59
C ILE A 762 -23.12 0.08 12.24
N GLY A 763 -23.43 -0.08 10.95
CA GLY A 763 -24.65 -0.72 10.47
C GLY A 763 -24.61 -2.25 10.53
N ASN A 764 -23.47 -2.84 10.91
CA ASN A 764 -23.18 -4.26 10.87
C ASN A 764 -23.58 -4.91 9.54
N ASN A 765 -23.27 -4.23 8.43
CA ASN A 765 -23.61 -4.73 7.11
C ASN A 765 -22.68 -5.91 6.77
N HIS A 766 -23.23 -7.03 6.31
CA HIS A 766 -22.47 -8.16 5.78
C HIS A 766 -22.55 -8.13 4.26
N TYR A 767 -21.42 -7.88 3.60
CA TYR A 767 -21.38 -7.58 2.17
C TYR A 767 -20.11 -8.15 1.53
N LEU A 768 -20.14 -8.27 0.21
CA LEU A 768 -18.94 -8.53 -0.58
C LEU A 768 -18.24 -7.19 -0.82
N SER A 769 -17.05 -7.00 -0.25
CA SER A 769 -16.35 -5.70 -0.29
C SER A 769 -15.75 -5.39 -1.66
N GLY A 770 -15.44 -6.42 -2.45
CA GLY A 770 -14.93 -6.26 -3.81
C GLY A 770 -14.65 -7.58 -4.52
N VAL A 771 -14.27 -7.48 -5.80
CA VAL A 771 -13.95 -8.63 -6.65
C VAL A 771 -12.52 -9.06 -6.43
N ALA A 772 -12.30 -10.28 -5.95
CA ALA A 772 -10.99 -10.83 -5.70
C ALA A 772 -10.37 -11.44 -6.97
N THR A 773 -11.12 -12.32 -7.62
CA THR A 773 -10.69 -13.01 -8.84
C THR A 773 -11.72 -12.77 -9.93
N PRO A 774 -11.48 -11.81 -10.85
CA PRO A 774 -12.35 -11.63 -11.99
C PRO A 774 -12.20 -12.77 -13.00
N THR A 775 -13.26 -13.06 -13.75
CA THR A 775 -13.25 -14.10 -14.79
C THR A 775 -13.68 -13.55 -16.15
N ALA A 776 -13.35 -14.26 -17.21
CA ALA A 776 -13.71 -13.89 -18.58
C ALA A 776 -15.25 -13.81 -18.75
N ASN A 777 -15.93 -14.87 -18.33
CA ASN A 777 -17.38 -15.05 -18.30
C ASN A 777 -17.74 -15.95 -17.11
N ALA A 778 -18.84 -15.66 -16.43
CA ALA A 778 -19.34 -16.48 -15.31
C ALA A 778 -20.16 -17.68 -15.80
N GLN A 779 -20.77 -17.56 -16.98
CA GLN A 779 -21.59 -18.60 -17.61
C GLN A 779 -21.05 -18.94 -18.99
N ASP A 780 -21.22 -20.19 -19.44
CA ASP A 780 -20.83 -20.63 -20.79
C ASP A 780 -21.36 -19.67 -21.85
N SER A 781 -20.49 -19.26 -22.76
CA SER A 781 -20.78 -18.23 -23.75
C SER A 781 -20.23 -18.60 -25.11
N ILE A 782 -20.90 -18.15 -26.18
CA ILE A 782 -20.43 -18.38 -27.55
C ILE A 782 -19.44 -17.29 -27.91
N GLY A 783 -18.21 -17.70 -28.24
CA GLY A 783 -17.16 -16.84 -28.76
C GLY A 783 -17.52 -16.28 -30.15
N LYS A 784 -16.81 -15.24 -30.55
CA LYS A 784 -17.03 -14.55 -31.84
C LYS A 784 -16.93 -15.51 -33.03
N ASN A 785 -16.07 -16.52 -32.96
CA ASN A 785 -15.85 -17.51 -34.00
C ASN A 785 -16.75 -18.76 -33.84
N GLY A 786 -17.70 -18.74 -32.91
CA GLY A 786 -18.70 -19.79 -32.72
C GLY A 786 -18.31 -20.92 -31.75
N THR A 787 -17.14 -20.82 -31.10
CA THR A 787 -16.73 -21.81 -30.09
C THR A 787 -17.49 -21.59 -28.78
N VAL A 788 -17.74 -22.65 -28.01
CA VAL A 788 -18.23 -22.52 -26.63
C VAL A 788 -17.04 -22.21 -25.73
N ILE A 789 -17.07 -21.05 -25.08
CA ILE A 789 -16.10 -20.62 -24.09
C ILE A 789 -16.72 -20.90 -22.72
N SER A 790 -16.15 -21.85 -21.98
CA SER A 790 -16.67 -22.26 -20.68
C SER A 790 -16.63 -21.13 -19.66
N GLY A 791 -17.68 -21.03 -18.85
CA GLY A 791 -17.77 -20.09 -17.74
C GLY A 791 -16.97 -20.55 -16.53
N SER A 792 -16.52 -19.58 -15.73
CA SER A 792 -15.92 -19.83 -14.43
C SER A 792 -16.42 -18.81 -13.41
N ALA A 793 -16.75 -19.28 -12.21
CA ALA A 793 -17.28 -18.43 -11.16
C ALA A 793 -16.22 -17.43 -10.66
N PRO A 794 -16.50 -16.11 -10.70
CA PRO A 794 -15.66 -15.12 -10.04
C PRO A 794 -15.61 -15.34 -8.52
N GLN A 795 -14.53 -14.87 -7.90
CA GLN A 795 -14.39 -14.89 -6.43
C GLN A 795 -14.36 -13.49 -5.83
N TYR A 796 -14.81 -13.38 -4.58
CA TYR A 796 -15.08 -12.13 -3.89
C TYR A 796 -14.47 -12.11 -2.50
N TYR A 797 -14.08 -10.90 -2.06
CA TYR A 797 -13.75 -10.64 -0.67
C TYR A 797 -15.04 -10.44 0.14
N ILE A 798 -15.11 -11.05 1.32
CA ILE A 798 -16.15 -10.75 2.31
C ILE A 798 -15.68 -9.57 3.15
N GLY A 799 -16.45 -8.48 3.17
CA GLY A 799 -16.15 -7.26 3.91
C GLY A 799 -16.14 -7.45 5.42
N GLY A 800 -15.27 -6.73 6.12
CA GLY A 800 -15.17 -6.74 7.58
C GLY A 800 -16.49 -6.40 8.28
N GLY A 801 -16.81 -7.16 9.33
CA GLY A 801 -18.00 -6.95 10.17
C GLY A 801 -17.90 -5.74 11.12
N PHE A 802 -18.87 -5.60 12.01
CA PHE A 802 -18.86 -4.57 13.05
C PHE A 802 -17.71 -4.76 14.04
N ALA A 803 -16.92 -3.72 14.28
CA ALA A 803 -15.85 -3.73 15.28
C ALA A 803 -15.89 -2.48 16.16
N VAL A 804 -15.47 -2.63 17.42
CA VAL A 804 -15.29 -1.52 18.35
C VAL A 804 -13.88 -1.60 18.93
N LEU A 805 -13.18 -0.47 18.92
CA LEU A 805 -11.86 -0.33 19.53
C LEU A 805 -11.88 0.82 20.53
N PHE A 806 -11.46 0.54 21.75
CA PHE A 806 -11.20 1.55 22.78
C PHE A 806 -9.71 1.83 22.84
N SER A 807 -9.34 3.11 22.87
CA SER A 807 -7.96 3.56 22.87
C SER A 807 -7.73 4.59 23.97
N VAL A 808 -6.55 4.52 24.59
CA VAL A 808 -6.04 5.47 25.56
C VAL A 808 -4.67 5.92 25.09
N SER A 809 -4.46 7.22 24.97
CA SER A 809 -3.16 7.76 24.61
C SER A 809 -2.76 8.96 25.46
N SER A 810 -1.47 9.22 25.56
CA SER A 810 -0.94 10.40 26.27
C SER A 810 0.50 10.67 25.83
N ALA A 811 0.91 11.93 25.96
CA ALA A 811 2.32 12.28 25.97
C ALA A 811 2.87 12.45 27.38
N PHE A 812 4.21 12.49 27.50
CA PHE A 812 4.96 12.56 28.76
C PHE A 812 6.03 13.66 28.74
#